data_AF-A0A0Q5SR54-F1
#
_entry.id   AF-A0A0Q5SR54-F1
#
_cell.length_a   1.000
_cell.length_b   1.000
_cell.length_c   1.000
_cell.angle_alpha   90.00
_cell.angle_beta   90.00
_cell.angle_gamma   90.00
#
_symmetry.space_group_name_H-M   'P 1'
#
loop_
_entity.id
_entity.type
_entity.pdbx_description
1 polymer ?
#
loop_
_entity_poly.entity_id
_entity_poly.type
_entity_poly.pdbx_seq_one_letter_code
_entity_poly.pdbx_strand_id
1 'polypeptide(L)'
;MQVTIKTSTYELTKEDIEADFATRTPEPVTPYWVEIAGRRFPVKQVLAVATGLTKDDFVSSRAQSVLRRLGFHVQSSAPGARGRVPDSTRAFAGVEWGLATSPDGYEEAPSGKLHLPGCAHGVGTPVRTWSPDDTLTAWRNAPDVELRSQADPGWCSDCAAIRGTRDPASPATPEDKPVRTGRAERQAISEAARLVLGPGLRGEGSVFDSGVVTWTAETARSLDRAMDAASTDGTFRDRLVRQLAGQPRPVVLLAAELCFVQRLPLVNVLPQTKRRLLQDILDVLDDKPPVPEQVVDALHTLGVFNGGQGFNQQIPQHVQWLCRFITLWDGLAEDAREEALDDPWAFRARAREVGDDGAPIRNSLLALVWPTYFERIVSAADKQSIHEAFGAALNDPSGDVDRDLLALRDRLDPDGHLDIDWYTSPWREEWRAPKAVVERHGWAVPAAIPGRPLVPPALDFDPGEATDRRSIRDAALRAGAGRRPIEDVLAQIDAATTFYVTMQSGDQVFVNQDQSIHLGVIGDLTPEGERPVTWWPPVAEADVPHAVLDLLASKSTISDAHYLLNDPTPPDTVPLPEATPEFAARLHYDRAWLTDVIELLDERRQLIFFGPPGTGKTYLARALADFIAPGGAVKIVQFHPSYSYEDFFEGFRPTVDDKGTATFRLAPGPVRLLAEAAAANPSVPHVLIIDEINRANIAKVFGELYLLLEYRDAKVSLQYSPEDDFRLPANLFVIGTMNTADRSISLVDAAIRRRFAFVELHPAEEPVRGLIDRWSAAREHDVSRGALLRQLNDRIGDTDRDFQIGPSYLMGSSARTTRGLERIWEHDILPLLDEHYYGRMSRAEVRARFGLAALEPGVVDAGGTLEVGDEFPETAPA
;
A
#
# COMPACT_ATOMS: atom_id res chain seq x y z
N MET A 1 12.53 -3.00 28.69
CA MET A 1 12.46 -2.69 27.23
C MET A 1 11.09 -3.06 26.72
N GLN A 2 10.38 -2.14 26.06
CA GLN A 2 9.13 -2.48 25.38
C GLN A 2 9.42 -3.20 24.07
N VAL A 3 8.83 -4.38 23.90
CA VAL A 3 8.98 -5.22 22.72
C VAL A 3 7.58 -5.59 22.24
N THR A 4 7.19 -5.06 21.08
CA THR A 4 5.93 -5.45 20.45
C THR A 4 6.15 -6.71 19.61
N ILE A 5 5.33 -7.73 19.82
CA ILE A 5 5.33 -8.97 19.06
C ILE A 5 3.90 -9.26 18.65
N LYS A 6 3.65 -9.34 17.33
CA LYS A 6 2.31 -9.29 16.74
C LYS A 6 1.57 -8.00 17.14
N THR A 7 0.48 -8.12 17.90
CA THR A 7 -0.40 -7.02 18.34
C THR A 7 -0.26 -6.71 19.84
N SER A 8 0.63 -7.40 20.55
CA SER A 8 0.82 -7.25 22.00
C SER A 8 2.19 -6.65 22.31
N THR A 9 2.21 -5.67 23.21
CA THR A 9 3.44 -5.05 23.71
C THR A 9 3.82 -5.67 25.05
N TYR A 10 5.05 -6.14 25.14
CA TYR A 10 5.61 -6.77 26.34
C TYR A 10 6.68 -5.86 26.92
N GLU A 11 6.68 -5.68 28.24
CA GLU A 11 7.81 -5.09 28.95
C GLU A 11 8.72 -6.22 29.45
N LEU A 12 9.92 -6.29 28.86
CA LEU A 12 10.91 -7.31 29.19
C LEU A 12 12.14 -6.64 29.81
N THR A 13 12.63 -7.18 30.91
CA THR A 13 13.92 -6.83 31.49
C THR A 13 14.85 -8.03 31.49
N LYS A 14 16.16 -7.78 31.59
CA LYS A 14 17.15 -8.85 31.66
C LYS A 14 17.03 -9.61 32.97
N GLU A 15 16.84 -8.89 34.07
CA GLU A 15 16.71 -9.42 35.42
C GLU A 15 15.51 -10.38 35.54
N ASP A 16 14.36 -10.01 34.96
CA ASP A 16 13.16 -10.86 34.98
C ASP A 16 13.39 -12.17 34.23
N ILE A 17 14.01 -12.11 33.05
CA ILE A 17 14.33 -13.31 32.25
C ILE A 17 15.35 -14.20 32.97
N GLU A 18 16.39 -13.63 33.58
CA GLU A 18 17.39 -14.40 34.33
C GLU A 18 16.77 -15.09 35.57
N ALA A 19 15.87 -14.40 36.28
CA ALA A 19 15.14 -14.97 37.41
C ALA A 19 14.22 -16.12 36.97
N ASP A 20 13.48 -15.95 35.87
CA ASP A 20 12.52 -16.94 35.38
C ASP A 20 13.18 -18.20 34.82
N PHE A 21 14.43 -18.07 34.36
CA PHE A 21 15.22 -19.16 33.80
C PHE A 21 16.19 -19.81 34.80
N ALA A 22 16.27 -19.32 36.04
CA ALA A 22 17.08 -19.90 37.09
C ALA A 22 16.68 -21.35 37.46
N THR A 23 15.44 -21.77 37.20
CA THR A 23 14.92 -23.11 37.53
C THR A 23 14.48 -23.93 36.31
N ARG A 24 14.57 -23.38 35.10
CA ARG A 24 14.05 -24.04 33.88
C ARG A 24 15.06 -24.99 33.23
N THR A 25 14.54 -26.00 32.53
CA THR A 25 15.34 -26.99 31.79
C THR A 25 15.61 -26.51 30.37
N PRO A 26 16.87 -26.49 29.92
CA PRO A 26 17.19 -26.13 28.54
C PRO A 26 16.70 -27.16 27.53
N GLU A 27 16.20 -26.67 26.40
CA GLU A 27 15.90 -27.51 25.24
C GLU A 27 17.18 -27.88 24.46
N PRO A 28 17.12 -28.89 23.55
CA PRO A 28 18.24 -29.25 22.68
C PRO A 28 18.81 -28.02 21.96
N VAL A 29 20.13 -27.89 21.98
CA VAL A 29 20.83 -26.69 21.52
C VAL A 29 20.60 -26.47 20.01
N THR A 30 20.06 -25.30 19.67
CA THR A 30 19.90 -24.81 18.29
C THR A 30 21.11 -23.96 17.88
N PRO A 31 21.26 -23.52 16.61
CA PRO A 31 22.45 -22.78 16.17
C PRO A 31 22.71 -21.45 16.88
N TYR A 32 21.74 -20.93 17.64
CA TYR A 32 21.86 -19.69 18.41
C TYR A 32 21.33 -19.90 19.83
N TRP A 33 22.12 -19.55 20.83
CA TRP A 33 21.76 -19.71 22.24
C TRP A 33 22.25 -18.52 23.09
N VAL A 34 21.70 -18.39 24.28
CA VAL A 34 22.21 -17.53 25.36
C VAL A 34 22.56 -18.39 26.55
N GLU A 35 23.53 -17.95 27.34
CA GLU A 35 23.89 -18.59 28.60
C GLU A 35 23.23 -17.85 29.76
N ILE A 36 22.42 -18.58 30.54
CA ILE A 36 21.72 -18.06 31.72
C ILE A 36 22.00 -19.02 32.87
N ALA A 37 22.58 -18.49 33.97
CA ALA A 37 22.98 -19.28 35.14
C ALA A 37 23.79 -20.55 34.80
N GLY A 38 24.76 -20.44 33.88
CA GLY A 38 25.65 -21.52 33.46
C GLY A 38 25.01 -22.58 32.54
N ARG A 39 23.80 -22.34 32.03
CA ARG A 39 23.07 -23.25 31.13
C ARG A 39 22.76 -22.59 29.79
N ARG A 40 22.81 -23.36 28.70
CA ARG A 40 22.61 -22.88 27.32
C ARG A 40 21.14 -23.01 26.89
N PHE A 41 20.46 -21.90 26.68
CA PHE A 41 19.06 -21.86 26.24
C PHE A 41 18.94 -21.36 24.79
N PRO A 42 18.23 -22.08 23.91
CA PRO A 42 17.86 -21.57 22.57
C PRO A 42 17.18 -20.21 22.63
N VAL A 43 17.57 -19.28 21.75
CA VAL A 43 17.05 -17.89 21.74
C VAL A 43 15.52 -17.80 21.63
N LYS A 44 14.88 -18.74 20.91
CA LYS A 44 13.42 -18.80 20.80
C LYS A 44 12.73 -19.33 22.05
N GLN A 45 13.36 -20.26 22.78
CA GLN A 45 12.85 -20.76 24.05
C GLN A 45 12.78 -19.60 25.06
N VAL A 46 13.82 -18.77 25.10
CA VAL A 46 13.90 -17.63 26.03
C VAL A 46 12.76 -16.64 25.81
N LEU A 47 12.51 -16.23 24.57
CA LEU A 47 11.42 -15.28 24.30
C LEU A 47 10.02 -15.89 24.41
N ALA A 48 9.82 -17.14 23.96
CA ALA A 48 8.54 -17.81 24.10
C ALA A 48 8.08 -17.87 25.57
N VAL A 49 9.02 -18.16 26.47
CA VAL A 49 8.76 -18.15 27.90
C VAL A 49 8.54 -16.72 28.44
N ALA A 50 9.43 -15.78 28.07
CA ALA A 50 9.36 -14.41 28.59
C ALA A 50 8.09 -13.66 28.18
N THR A 51 7.45 -14.05 27.08
CA THR A 51 6.23 -13.40 26.57
C THR A 51 4.98 -14.29 26.65
N GLY A 52 5.10 -15.55 27.10
CA GLY A 52 4.00 -16.52 27.09
C GLY A 52 3.51 -16.93 25.68
N LEU A 53 4.30 -16.66 24.64
CA LEU A 53 3.97 -17.00 23.25
C LEU A 53 4.59 -18.35 22.85
N THR A 54 4.20 -18.88 21.69
CA THR A 54 4.77 -20.13 21.17
C THR A 54 6.07 -19.87 20.42
N LYS A 55 6.97 -20.87 20.38
CA LYS A 55 8.26 -20.75 19.67
C LYS A 55 8.12 -20.48 18.16
N ASP A 56 6.99 -20.85 17.56
CA ASP A 56 6.68 -20.62 16.15
C ASP A 56 6.33 -19.16 15.84
N ASP A 57 5.99 -18.38 16.87
CA ASP A 57 5.71 -16.94 16.74
C ASP A 57 6.99 -16.10 16.54
N PHE A 58 8.16 -16.73 16.65
CA PHE A 58 9.45 -16.07 16.59
C PHE A 58 10.30 -16.54 15.41
N VAL A 59 10.76 -15.60 14.60
CA VAL A 59 11.87 -15.82 13.68
C VAL A 59 13.19 -15.73 14.47
N SER A 60 14.16 -16.61 14.19
CA SER A 60 15.43 -16.69 14.95
C SER A 60 16.19 -15.37 14.98
N SER A 61 16.21 -14.61 13.88
CA SER A 61 16.87 -13.30 13.79
C SER A 61 16.23 -12.26 14.72
N ARG A 62 14.90 -12.22 14.79
CA ARG A 62 14.16 -11.35 15.72
C ARG A 62 14.46 -11.73 17.16
N ALA A 63 14.54 -13.02 17.47
CA ALA A 63 14.87 -13.49 18.81
C ALA A 63 16.28 -13.07 19.26
N GLN A 64 17.26 -13.17 18.37
CA GLN A 64 18.62 -12.70 18.63
C GLN A 64 18.68 -11.19 18.86
N SER A 65 18.01 -10.41 18.01
CA SER A 65 18.00 -8.94 18.10
C SER A 65 17.41 -8.46 19.43
N VAL A 66 16.26 -9.02 19.83
CA VAL A 66 15.62 -8.67 21.11
C VAL A 66 16.51 -9.04 22.30
N LEU A 67 17.10 -10.24 22.33
CA LEU A 67 17.96 -10.66 23.43
C LEU A 67 19.26 -9.85 23.50
N ARG A 68 19.88 -9.49 22.37
CA ARG A 68 21.04 -8.58 22.33
C ARG A 68 20.70 -7.20 22.87
N ARG A 69 19.55 -6.64 22.49
CA ARG A 69 19.07 -5.34 22.99
C ARG A 69 18.73 -5.36 24.48
N LEU A 70 18.32 -6.53 25.00
CA LEU A 70 18.15 -6.77 26.45
C LEU A 70 19.49 -6.99 27.17
N GLY A 71 20.63 -7.02 26.47
CA GLY A 71 21.95 -7.18 27.07
C GLY A 71 22.39 -8.62 27.30
N PHE A 72 21.76 -9.61 26.64
CA PHE A 72 22.26 -10.99 26.61
C PHE A 72 23.34 -11.18 25.54
N HIS A 73 24.38 -11.94 25.87
CA HIS A 73 25.38 -12.36 24.91
C HIS A 73 24.88 -13.59 24.11
N VAL A 74 24.38 -13.33 22.90
CA VAL A 74 23.91 -14.39 21.99
C VAL A 74 25.10 -15.06 21.31
N GLN A 75 25.31 -16.34 21.57
CA GLN A 75 26.34 -17.19 20.97
C GLN A 75 25.77 -18.01 19.81
N SER A 76 26.62 -18.39 18.86
CA SER A 76 26.21 -19.16 17.69
C SER A 76 27.25 -20.20 17.25
N SER A 77 26.75 -21.30 16.68
CA SER A 77 27.54 -22.27 15.91
C SER A 77 27.36 -22.12 14.39
N ALA A 78 26.60 -21.11 13.93
CA ALA A 78 26.36 -20.86 12.52
C ALA A 78 27.61 -20.27 11.84
N PRO A 79 27.99 -20.72 10.62
CA PRO A 79 29.25 -20.31 10.00
C PRO A 79 29.38 -18.81 9.69
N GLY A 80 28.28 -18.15 9.30
CA GLY A 80 28.24 -16.71 9.05
C GLY A 80 28.26 -15.82 10.30
N ALA A 81 28.34 -16.39 11.51
CA ALA A 81 28.38 -15.59 12.74
C ALA A 81 29.81 -15.30 13.24
N ARG A 82 30.84 -15.86 12.59
CA ARG A 82 32.24 -15.79 13.05
C ARG A 82 33.02 -14.56 12.53
N GLY A 83 32.43 -13.73 11.67
CA GLY A 83 33.09 -12.58 11.05
C GLY A 83 34.00 -12.94 9.88
N ARG A 84 34.64 -11.94 9.27
CA ARG A 84 35.58 -12.09 8.15
C ARG A 84 37.01 -11.76 8.59
N VAL A 85 37.99 -12.54 8.14
CA VAL A 85 39.42 -12.24 8.30
C VAL A 85 39.74 -10.94 7.54
N PRO A 86 40.33 -9.92 8.19
CA PRO A 86 40.75 -8.69 7.53
C PRO A 86 41.64 -8.95 6.31
N ASP A 87 41.49 -8.16 5.25
CA ASP A 87 42.31 -8.25 4.02
C ASP A 87 42.32 -9.64 3.35
N SER A 88 41.23 -10.39 3.54
CA SER A 88 40.97 -11.66 2.85
C SER A 88 39.99 -11.53 1.68
N THR A 89 39.45 -10.33 1.42
CA THR A 89 38.48 -10.15 0.32
C THR A 89 39.16 -10.31 -1.03
N ARG A 90 38.60 -11.17 -1.88
CA ARG A 90 39.09 -11.45 -3.22
C ARG A 90 37.97 -11.89 -4.17
N ALA A 91 38.08 -11.54 -5.45
CA ALA A 91 37.15 -11.99 -6.48
C ALA A 91 37.59 -13.35 -7.05
N PHE A 92 36.60 -14.21 -7.28
CA PHE A 92 36.72 -15.53 -7.91
C PHE A 92 35.67 -15.62 -9.01
N ALA A 93 36.09 -15.60 -10.28
CA ALA A 93 35.21 -15.53 -11.46
C ALA A 93 34.16 -14.39 -11.37
N GLY A 94 34.60 -13.20 -10.94
CA GLY A 94 33.75 -12.00 -10.84
C GLY A 94 32.84 -11.94 -9.60
N VAL A 95 32.90 -12.95 -8.70
CA VAL A 95 32.16 -12.94 -7.44
C VAL A 95 33.12 -12.66 -6.28
N GLU A 96 32.79 -11.68 -5.43
CA GLU A 96 33.60 -11.36 -4.26
C GLU A 96 33.36 -12.31 -3.08
N TRP A 97 34.46 -12.78 -2.49
CA TRP A 97 34.48 -13.67 -1.34
C TRP A 97 35.48 -13.18 -0.30
N GLY A 98 35.35 -13.63 0.94
CA GLY A 98 36.38 -13.46 1.97
C GLY A 98 36.40 -14.62 2.95
N LEU A 99 37.53 -14.79 3.62
CA LEU A 99 37.78 -15.91 4.50
C LEU A 99 37.09 -15.68 5.86
N ALA A 100 36.41 -16.69 6.40
CA ALA A 100 35.74 -16.60 7.70
C ALA A 100 36.75 -16.55 8.86
N THR A 101 36.47 -15.86 9.96
CA THR A 101 37.41 -15.86 11.10
C THR A 101 37.39 -17.20 11.85
N SER A 102 38.57 -17.77 12.11
CA SER A 102 38.74 -19.01 12.89
C SER A 102 39.98 -18.95 13.79
N PRO A 103 39.85 -19.03 15.12
CA PRO A 103 40.99 -19.06 16.03
C PRO A 103 41.74 -20.41 15.97
N ASP A 104 41.05 -21.49 15.60
CA ASP A 104 41.58 -22.86 15.56
C ASP A 104 42.03 -23.29 14.16
N GLY A 105 42.10 -22.34 13.20
CA GLY A 105 42.44 -22.64 11.81
C GLY A 105 41.30 -23.36 11.07
N TYR A 106 41.65 -24.21 10.11
CA TYR A 106 40.72 -24.88 9.20
C TYR A 106 40.96 -26.38 9.12
N GLU A 107 39.91 -27.16 8.94
CA GLU A 107 39.97 -28.61 8.79
C GLU A 107 39.77 -29.00 7.33
N GLU A 108 40.70 -29.79 6.76
CA GLU A 108 40.56 -30.32 5.41
C GLU A 108 39.78 -31.64 5.44
N ALA A 109 38.66 -31.66 4.73
CA ALA A 109 37.86 -32.87 4.53
C ALA A 109 38.54 -33.82 3.53
N PRO A 110 38.18 -35.12 3.51
CA PRO A 110 38.66 -36.07 2.49
C PRO A 110 38.41 -35.64 1.03
N SER A 111 37.49 -34.69 0.81
CA SER A 111 37.21 -34.07 -0.48
C SER A 111 38.24 -33.00 -0.91
N GLY A 112 39.22 -32.66 -0.06
CA GLY A 112 40.16 -31.55 -0.29
C GLY A 112 39.59 -30.15 0.01
N LYS A 113 38.31 -30.06 0.43
CA LYS A 113 37.69 -28.79 0.84
C LYS A 113 38.06 -28.44 2.29
N LEU A 114 38.32 -27.16 2.53
CA LEU A 114 38.55 -26.59 3.84
C LEU A 114 37.24 -26.17 4.51
N HIS A 115 37.13 -26.49 5.79
CA HIS A 115 35.98 -26.23 6.63
C HIS A 115 36.38 -25.60 7.96
N LEU A 116 35.46 -24.87 8.60
CA LEU A 116 35.66 -24.43 9.98
C LEU A 116 35.56 -25.61 10.95
N PRO A 117 36.40 -25.65 12.00
CA PRO A 117 36.29 -26.64 13.06
C PRO A 117 34.89 -26.65 13.68
N GLY A 118 34.30 -27.85 13.75
CA GLY A 118 32.97 -28.09 14.30
C GLY A 118 31.79 -27.57 13.45
N CYS A 119 32.00 -27.32 12.15
CA CYS A 119 30.91 -26.88 11.28
C CYS A 119 29.85 -27.98 11.05
N ALA A 120 28.61 -27.57 10.78
CA ALA A 120 27.50 -28.48 10.48
C ALA A 120 27.67 -29.24 9.15
N HIS A 121 28.63 -28.84 8.31
CA HIS A 121 29.00 -29.54 7.07
C HIS A 121 29.91 -30.77 7.33
N GLY A 122 30.15 -31.10 8.60
CA GLY A 122 30.51 -32.45 9.04
C GLY A 122 31.85 -32.96 8.55
N VAL A 123 32.95 -32.44 9.10
CA VAL A 123 34.25 -33.12 8.96
C VAL A 123 34.33 -34.19 10.04
N GLY A 124 33.95 -35.43 9.72
CA GLY A 124 33.98 -36.52 10.70
C GLY A 124 35.39 -36.85 11.18
N THR A 125 36.39 -36.83 10.28
CA THR A 125 37.81 -36.95 10.60
C THR A 125 38.63 -36.18 9.56
N PRO A 126 39.29 -35.07 9.93
CA PRO A 126 40.03 -34.25 8.98
C PRO A 126 41.29 -34.96 8.47
N VAL A 127 41.62 -34.75 7.19
CA VAL A 127 42.86 -35.24 6.56
C VAL A 127 44.06 -34.51 7.15
N ARG A 128 43.92 -33.20 7.34
CA ARG A 128 44.87 -32.35 8.07
C ARG A 128 44.18 -31.09 8.57
N THR A 129 44.78 -30.44 9.55
CA THR A 129 44.38 -29.13 10.05
C THR A 129 45.35 -28.08 9.52
N TRP A 130 44.81 -27.03 8.92
CA TRP A 130 45.53 -25.88 8.40
C TRP A 130 45.56 -24.76 9.43
N SER A 131 46.71 -24.13 9.63
CA SER A 131 46.78 -22.92 10.46
C SER A 131 46.04 -21.74 9.77
N PRO A 132 45.61 -20.72 10.52
CA PRO A 132 45.05 -19.50 9.94
C PRO A 132 45.98 -18.85 8.90
N ASP A 133 47.28 -18.82 9.17
CA ASP A 133 48.28 -18.22 8.28
C ASP A 133 48.48 -19.04 6.99
N ASP A 134 48.50 -20.37 7.09
CA ASP A 134 48.61 -21.25 5.92
C ASP A 134 47.36 -21.13 5.04
N THR A 135 46.18 -21.02 5.66
CA THR A 135 44.92 -20.88 4.94
C THR A 135 44.83 -19.53 4.24
N LEU A 136 45.21 -18.44 4.92
CA LEU A 136 45.22 -17.11 4.32
C LEU A 136 46.23 -17.02 3.17
N THR A 137 47.38 -17.68 3.31
CA THR A 137 48.40 -17.76 2.25
C THR A 137 47.87 -18.53 1.04
N ALA A 138 47.24 -19.70 1.24
CA ALA A 138 46.63 -20.46 0.15
C ALA A 138 45.47 -19.71 -0.51
N TRP A 139 44.65 -19.00 0.27
CA TRP A 139 43.54 -18.18 -0.22
C TRP A 139 44.01 -17.04 -1.13
N ARG A 140 45.09 -16.35 -0.75
CA ARG A 140 45.70 -15.28 -1.56
C ARG A 140 46.32 -15.79 -2.86
N ASN A 141 46.87 -17.01 -2.84
CA ASN A 141 47.55 -17.61 -3.99
C ASN A 141 46.63 -18.43 -4.91
N ALA A 142 45.34 -18.53 -4.59
CA ALA A 142 44.36 -19.29 -5.37
C ALA A 142 44.25 -18.78 -6.83
N PRO A 143 44.06 -19.62 -7.84
CA PRO A 143 43.72 -19.15 -9.18
C PRO A 143 42.36 -18.44 -9.19
N ASP A 144 42.19 -17.44 -10.07
CA ASP A 144 40.92 -16.73 -10.24
C ASP A 144 39.97 -17.57 -11.12
N VAL A 145 39.35 -18.56 -10.51
CA VAL A 145 38.33 -19.46 -11.07
C VAL A 145 37.10 -19.45 -10.16
N GLU A 146 36.00 -20.09 -10.57
CA GLU A 146 34.83 -20.18 -9.68
C GLU A 146 35.22 -20.88 -8.37
N LEU A 147 34.99 -20.24 -7.22
CA LEU A 147 35.48 -20.72 -5.91
C LEU A 147 35.06 -22.17 -5.61
N ARG A 148 33.87 -22.57 -6.06
CA ARG A 148 33.33 -23.92 -5.88
C ARG A 148 33.99 -24.98 -6.77
N SER A 149 34.63 -24.55 -7.85
CA SER A 149 35.38 -25.42 -8.78
C SER A 149 36.82 -25.66 -8.35
N GLN A 150 37.30 -24.96 -7.31
CA GLN A 150 38.67 -25.09 -6.86
C GLN A 150 38.90 -26.37 -6.05
N ALA A 151 39.84 -27.19 -6.52
CA ALA A 151 40.07 -28.53 -5.99
C ALA A 151 41.22 -28.62 -4.96
N ASP A 152 42.23 -27.73 -4.99
CA ASP A 152 43.41 -27.85 -4.12
C ASP A 152 44.07 -26.50 -3.73
N PRO A 153 43.99 -26.09 -2.45
CA PRO A 153 42.95 -26.51 -1.52
C PRO A 153 41.60 -25.94 -1.99
N GLY A 154 40.54 -26.71 -1.84
CA GLY A 154 39.17 -26.21 -2.05
C GLY A 154 38.67 -25.46 -0.81
N TRP A 155 37.67 -24.58 -0.97
CA TRP A 155 37.02 -23.92 0.17
C TRP A 155 35.53 -24.21 0.23
N CYS A 156 35.03 -24.54 1.41
CA CYS A 156 33.59 -24.61 1.63
C CYS A 156 33.00 -23.19 1.60
N SER A 157 32.19 -22.89 0.57
CA SER A 157 31.50 -21.60 0.40
C SER A 157 30.46 -21.28 1.48
N ASP A 158 30.11 -22.27 2.31
CA ASP A 158 29.11 -22.11 3.36
C ASP A 158 29.73 -21.99 4.76
N CYS A 159 31.03 -22.29 4.92
CA CYS A 159 31.68 -22.12 6.22
C CYS A 159 33.09 -21.56 6.19
N ALA A 160 33.89 -21.87 5.17
CA ALA A 160 35.24 -21.34 5.09
C ALA A 160 35.30 -19.98 4.38
N ALA A 161 34.49 -19.80 3.34
CA ALA A 161 34.38 -18.55 2.60
C ALA A 161 33.01 -17.90 2.76
N ILE A 162 32.99 -16.57 2.80
CA ILE A 162 31.81 -15.72 2.96
C ILE A 162 31.64 -14.89 1.70
N ARG A 163 30.47 -14.90 1.09
CA ARG A 163 30.17 -14.15 -0.15
C ARG A 163 29.86 -12.68 0.13
N GLY A 164 30.29 -11.78 -0.76
CA GLY A 164 30.01 -10.33 -0.72
C GLY A 164 31.09 -9.51 -0.01
N THR A 165 30.89 -8.19 0.10
CA THR A 165 31.83 -7.23 0.72
C THR A 165 31.62 -7.06 2.23
N ARG A 166 30.48 -7.50 2.76
CA ARG A 166 30.05 -7.17 4.13
C ARG A 166 30.21 -8.34 5.10
N ASP A 167 30.43 -8.01 6.37
CA ASP A 167 30.37 -8.99 7.46
C ASP A 167 28.91 -9.47 7.62
N PRO A 168 28.63 -10.79 7.51
CA PRO A 168 27.29 -11.35 7.73
C PRO A 168 26.69 -11.04 9.12
N ALA A 169 27.48 -10.55 10.09
CA ALA A 169 27.00 -10.07 11.37
C ALA A 169 26.44 -8.62 11.36
N SER A 170 26.59 -7.88 10.25
CA SER A 170 26.14 -6.47 10.13
C SER A 170 24.69 -6.37 9.67
N PRO A 171 23.87 -5.45 10.22
CA PRO A 171 22.50 -5.25 9.76
C PRO A 171 22.47 -4.69 8.33
N ALA A 172 21.68 -5.30 7.45
CA ALA A 172 21.50 -4.85 6.07
C ALA A 172 20.69 -3.55 6.03
N THR A 173 21.13 -2.60 5.21
CA THR A 173 20.40 -1.36 4.87
C THR A 173 19.53 -1.59 3.63
N PRO A 174 18.46 -0.80 3.43
CA PRO A 174 17.52 -0.99 2.30
C PRO A 174 18.17 -0.94 0.92
N GLU A 175 19.31 -0.26 0.79
CA GLU A 175 20.11 -0.09 -0.43
C GLU A 175 20.98 -1.31 -0.79
N ASP A 176 21.15 -2.30 0.10
CA ASP A 176 22.04 -3.46 -0.13
C ASP A 176 21.41 -4.61 -0.94
N LYS A 177 20.28 -4.41 -1.63
CA LYS A 177 19.79 -5.46 -2.52
C LYS A 177 20.72 -5.54 -3.73
N PRO A 178 21.38 -6.68 -4.01
CA PRO A 178 22.22 -6.79 -5.18
C PRO A 178 21.38 -6.50 -6.42
N VAL A 179 21.89 -5.62 -7.28
CA VAL A 179 21.38 -5.42 -8.63
C VAL A 179 21.49 -6.77 -9.33
N ARG A 180 20.33 -7.33 -9.70
CA ARG A 180 20.23 -8.68 -10.28
C ARG A 180 20.52 -8.60 -11.76
N THR A 181 21.64 -9.18 -12.18
CA THR A 181 21.97 -9.39 -13.59
C THR A 181 21.39 -10.74 -14.02
N GLY A 182 20.18 -10.71 -14.58
CA GLY A 182 19.36 -11.87 -14.96
C GLY A 182 19.90 -12.94 -15.95
N ARG A 183 20.97 -12.77 -16.74
CA ARG A 183 21.36 -13.64 -17.88
C ARG A 183 22.24 -14.76 -17.37
N ALA A 184 23.26 -14.39 -16.58
CA ALA A 184 24.06 -15.35 -15.84
C ALA A 184 23.19 -16.15 -14.86
N GLU A 185 22.21 -15.49 -14.22
CA GLU A 185 21.27 -16.14 -13.30
C GLU A 185 20.29 -17.08 -14.03
N ARG A 186 19.72 -16.67 -15.17
CA ARG A 186 18.87 -17.51 -16.04
C ARG A 186 19.61 -18.75 -16.54
N GLN A 187 20.86 -18.58 -16.97
CA GLN A 187 21.67 -19.70 -17.43
C GLN A 187 22.01 -20.64 -16.28
N ALA A 188 22.45 -20.11 -15.13
CA ALA A 188 22.79 -20.91 -13.95
C ALA A 188 21.59 -21.70 -13.42
N ILE A 189 20.39 -21.09 -13.37
CA ILE A 189 19.19 -21.81 -12.90
C ILE A 189 18.73 -22.86 -13.90
N SER A 190 18.90 -22.62 -15.22
CA SER A 190 18.62 -23.60 -16.27
C SER A 190 19.57 -24.80 -16.16
N GLU A 191 20.86 -24.56 -15.95
CA GLU A 191 21.86 -25.59 -15.71
C GLU A 191 21.55 -26.41 -14.45
N ALA A 192 21.17 -25.74 -13.36
CA ALA A 192 20.69 -26.41 -12.15
C ALA A 192 19.45 -27.27 -12.42
N ALA A 193 18.51 -26.79 -13.25
CA ALA A 193 17.30 -27.52 -13.59
C ALA A 193 17.58 -28.75 -14.47
N ARG A 194 18.61 -28.69 -15.34
CA ARG A 194 19.02 -29.79 -16.23
C ARG A 194 19.44 -31.05 -15.47
N LEU A 195 19.82 -30.95 -14.19
CA LEU A 195 20.11 -32.13 -13.34
C LEU A 195 18.92 -33.10 -13.26
N VAL A 196 17.68 -32.58 -13.28
CA VAL A 196 16.45 -33.38 -13.27
C VAL A 196 15.80 -33.39 -14.64
N LEU A 197 15.66 -32.22 -15.27
CA LEU A 197 14.98 -32.08 -16.57
C LEU A 197 15.71 -32.81 -17.69
N GLY A 198 17.05 -32.83 -17.68
CA GLY A 198 17.85 -33.46 -18.73
C GLY A 198 17.64 -34.97 -18.80
N PRO A 199 17.96 -35.72 -17.73
CA PRO A 199 17.70 -37.15 -17.68
C PRO A 199 16.22 -37.49 -17.87
N GLY A 200 15.33 -36.72 -17.22
CA GLY A 200 13.88 -36.94 -17.32
C GLY A 200 13.33 -36.83 -18.73
N LEU A 201 13.67 -35.75 -19.46
CA LEU A 201 13.19 -35.54 -20.84
C LEU A 201 13.79 -36.55 -21.84
N ARG A 202 14.97 -37.11 -21.54
CA ARG A 202 15.65 -38.14 -22.36
C ARG A 202 15.31 -39.58 -21.97
N GLY A 203 14.45 -39.79 -20.96
CA GLY A 203 14.07 -41.13 -20.49
C GLY A 203 15.22 -41.87 -19.80
N GLU A 204 16.16 -41.15 -19.21
CA GLU A 204 17.29 -41.69 -18.46
C GLU A 204 16.94 -41.92 -16.97
N GLY A 205 17.88 -42.50 -16.22
CA GLY A 205 17.71 -42.77 -14.79
C GLY A 205 17.58 -41.50 -13.95
N SER A 206 16.87 -41.62 -12.83
CA SER A 206 16.65 -40.53 -11.86
C SER A 206 17.96 -39.98 -11.30
N VAL A 207 17.99 -38.69 -11.02
CA VAL A 207 19.12 -38.05 -10.31
C VAL A 207 19.30 -38.61 -8.89
N PHE A 208 18.23 -39.12 -8.29
CA PHE A 208 18.23 -39.70 -6.95
C PHE A 208 18.54 -41.20 -6.95
N ASP A 209 18.36 -41.87 -8.09
CA ASP A 209 18.68 -43.29 -8.31
C ASP A 209 18.85 -43.57 -9.80
N SER A 210 20.09 -43.63 -10.28
CA SER A 210 20.39 -43.80 -11.71
C SER A 210 19.92 -45.14 -12.29
N GLY A 211 19.57 -46.12 -11.44
CA GLY A 211 19.01 -47.41 -11.87
C GLY A 211 17.51 -47.38 -12.14
N VAL A 212 16.82 -46.28 -11.84
CA VAL A 212 15.36 -46.17 -11.90
C VAL A 212 14.96 -45.05 -12.85
N VAL A 213 14.23 -45.38 -13.92
CA VAL A 213 13.62 -44.39 -14.82
C VAL A 213 12.29 -43.94 -14.22
N THR A 214 12.16 -42.64 -13.94
CA THR A 214 11.00 -42.04 -13.24
C THR A 214 10.04 -41.31 -14.18
N TRP A 215 10.53 -40.74 -15.29
CA TRP A 215 9.74 -39.97 -16.24
C TRP A 215 9.00 -40.87 -17.25
N THR A 216 8.17 -41.77 -16.73
CA THR A 216 7.31 -42.63 -17.55
C THR A 216 5.84 -42.29 -17.33
N ALA A 217 5.00 -42.53 -18.34
CA ALA A 217 3.57 -42.27 -18.27
C ALA A 217 2.90 -43.10 -17.16
N GLU A 218 3.40 -44.30 -16.88
CA GLU A 218 2.92 -45.14 -15.78
C GLU A 218 3.21 -44.52 -14.41
N THR A 219 4.43 -44.08 -14.18
CA THR A 219 4.87 -43.47 -12.91
C THR A 219 4.14 -42.15 -12.68
N ALA A 220 4.05 -41.30 -13.71
CA ALA A 220 3.36 -40.02 -13.65
C ALA A 220 1.87 -40.15 -13.33
N ARG A 221 1.15 -41.07 -14.00
CA ARG A 221 -0.26 -41.37 -13.67
C ARG A 221 -0.44 -41.93 -12.27
N SER A 222 0.55 -42.67 -11.76
CA SER A 222 0.49 -43.22 -10.40
C SER A 222 0.70 -42.13 -9.34
N LEU A 223 1.63 -41.20 -9.57
CA LEU A 223 1.82 -40.03 -8.71
C LEU A 223 0.57 -39.13 -8.70
N ASP A 224 -0.01 -38.86 -9.87
CA ASP A 224 -1.22 -38.05 -10.01
C ASP A 224 -2.38 -38.64 -9.19
N ARG A 225 -2.63 -39.94 -9.32
CA ARG A 225 -3.63 -40.66 -8.50
C ARG A 225 -3.31 -40.64 -7.01
N ALA A 226 -2.05 -40.75 -6.62
CA ALA A 226 -1.65 -40.70 -5.21
C ALA A 226 -1.95 -39.32 -4.60
N MET A 227 -1.75 -38.25 -5.37
CA MET A 227 -2.03 -36.87 -4.93
C MET A 227 -3.52 -36.53 -4.85
N ASP A 228 -4.36 -37.21 -5.64
CA ASP A 228 -5.83 -37.07 -5.58
C ASP A 228 -6.47 -37.83 -4.39
N ALA A 229 -5.72 -38.70 -3.71
CA ALA A 229 -6.23 -39.41 -2.55
C ALA A 229 -6.62 -38.43 -1.42
N ALA A 230 -7.86 -38.58 -0.91
CA ALA A 230 -8.45 -37.67 0.08
C ALA A 230 -7.56 -37.52 1.33
N SER A 231 -7.07 -36.29 1.56
CA SER A 231 -6.34 -35.90 2.77
C SER A 231 -6.68 -34.45 3.10
N THR A 232 -7.40 -34.21 4.21
CA THR A 232 -7.95 -32.88 4.54
C THR A 232 -7.13 -32.08 5.55
N ASP A 233 -6.16 -32.70 6.23
CA ASP A 233 -5.46 -32.06 7.37
C ASP A 233 -3.97 -31.82 7.06
N GLY A 234 -3.36 -30.77 7.61
CA GLY A 234 -1.91 -30.51 7.54
C GLY A 234 -1.42 -29.69 6.34
N THR A 235 -0.12 -29.36 6.32
CA THR A 235 0.49 -28.56 5.24
C THR A 235 0.62 -29.38 3.95
N PHE A 236 0.87 -28.73 2.80
CA PHE A 236 1.11 -29.44 1.52
C PHE A 236 2.17 -30.55 1.67
N ARG A 237 3.28 -30.25 2.35
CA ARG A 237 4.35 -31.21 2.63
C ARG A 237 3.83 -32.42 3.41
N ASP A 238 3.10 -32.18 4.50
CA ASP A 238 2.61 -33.27 5.37
C ASP A 238 1.57 -34.15 4.65
N ARG A 239 0.77 -33.55 3.76
CA ARG A 239 -0.16 -34.28 2.90
C ARG A 239 0.59 -35.12 1.87
N LEU A 240 1.54 -34.52 1.15
CA LEU A 240 2.32 -35.21 0.13
C LEU A 240 3.10 -36.40 0.70
N VAL A 241 3.81 -36.23 1.82
CA VAL A 241 4.56 -37.32 2.47
C VAL A 241 3.63 -38.49 2.84
N ARG A 242 2.42 -38.21 3.35
CA ARG A 242 1.43 -39.25 3.65
C ARG A 242 0.87 -39.92 2.41
N GLN A 243 0.61 -39.16 1.35
CA GLN A 243 0.12 -39.69 0.07
C GLN A 243 1.16 -40.58 -0.63
N LEU A 244 2.44 -40.32 -0.41
CA LEU A 244 3.56 -41.10 -0.93
C LEU A 244 3.89 -42.34 -0.10
N ALA A 245 3.40 -42.42 1.14
CA ALA A 245 3.65 -43.57 2.01
C ALA A 245 3.12 -44.88 1.38
N GLY A 246 4.01 -45.85 1.20
CA GLY A 246 3.70 -47.14 0.58
C GLY A 246 3.60 -47.10 -0.95
N GLN A 247 3.88 -45.96 -1.60
CA GLN A 247 3.96 -45.90 -3.06
C GLN A 247 5.26 -46.56 -3.57
N PRO A 248 5.26 -47.08 -4.81
CA PRO A 248 6.47 -47.64 -5.43
C PRO A 248 7.62 -46.62 -5.48
N ARG A 249 8.87 -47.10 -5.37
CA ARG A 249 10.07 -46.25 -5.42
C ARG A 249 10.07 -45.24 -6.58
N PRO A 250 9.77 -45.63 -7.85
CA PRO A 250 9.73 -44.67 -8.96
C PRO A 250 8.76 -43.49 -8.73
N VAL A 251 7.63 -43.72 -8.05
CA VAL A 251 6.62 -42.68 -7.76
C VAL A 251 7.14 -41.67 -6.75
N VAL A 252 7.82 -42.14 -5.70
CA VAL A 252 8.43 -41.27 -4.67
C VAL A 252 9.58 -40.45 -5.25
N LEU A 253 10.44 -41.09 -6.06
CA LEU A 253 11.55 -40.41 -6.73
C LEU A 253 11.03 -39.35 -7.72
N LEU A 254 10.01 -39.67 -8.52
CA LEU A 254 9.36 -38.70 -9.40
C LEU A 254 8.78 -37.51 -8.62
N ALA A 255 8.14 -37.75 -7.48
CA ALA A 255 7.61 -36.67 -6.65
C ALA A 255 8.71 -35.71 -6.15
N ALA A 256 9.87 -36.25 -5.77
CA ALA A 256 11.04 -35.44 -5.39
C ALA A 256 11.56 -34.61 -6.58
N GLU A 257 11.66 -35.21 -7.76
CA GLU A 257 12.08 -34.54 -9.00
C GLU A 257 11.15 -33.40 -9.40
N LEU A 258 9.83 -33.63 -9.38
CA LEU A 258 8.85 -32.60 -9.75
C LEU A 258 8.81 -31.47 -8.71
N CYS A 259 8.95 -31.79 -7.42
CA CYS A 259 9.08 -30.77 -6.37
C CYS A 259 10.38 -29.97 -6.50
N PHE A 260 11.48 -30.60 -6.92
CA PHE A 260 12.74 -29.91 -7.24
C PHE A 260 12.50 -28.92 -8.38
N VAL A 261 11.98 -29.37 -9.53
CA VAL A 261 11.71 -28.51 -10.70
C VAL A 261 10.78 -27.34 -10.34
N GLN A 262 9.73 -27.60 -9.55
CA GLN A 262 8.74 -26.59 -9.16
C GLN A 262 9.32 -25.52 -8.21
N ARG A 263 10.23 -25.92 -7.30
CA ARG A 263 10.77 -25.03 -6.25
C ARG A 263 12.07 -24.35 -6.63
N LEU A 264 12.85 -24.96 -7.51
CA LEU A 264 14.16 -24.48 -7.93
C LEU A 264 14.15 -23.00 -8.33
N PRO A 265 13.27 -22.51 -9.23
CA PRO A 265 13.34 -21.14 -9.73
C PRO A 265 12.83 -20.07 -8.74
N LEU A 266 12.35 -20.45 -7.55
CA LEU A 266 11.77 -19.50 -6.59
C LEU A 266 12.85 -18.78 -5.78
N VAL A 267 12.82 -17.44 -5.80
CA VAL A 267 13.67 -16.57 -4.97
C VAL A 267 13.18 -16.45 -3.53
N ASN A 268 11.87 -16.62 -3.31
CA ASN A 268 11.22 -16.40 -2.02
C ASN A 268 11.20 -17.67 -1.13
N VAL A 269 11.93 -18.71 -1.52
CA VAL A 269 12.07 -19.96 -0.77
C VAL A 269 13.55 -20.23 -0.53
N LEU A 270 13.94 -20.39 0.74
CA LEU A 270 15.34 -20.63 1.10
C LEU A 270 15.83 -22.00 0.60
N PRO A 271 17.11 -22.14 0.18
CA PRO A 271 17.68 -23.42 -0.25
C PRO A 271 17.48 -24.55 0.77
N GLN A 272 17.62 -24.26 2.06
CA GLN A 272 17.43 -25.24 3.13
C GLN A 272 15.98 -25.74 3.20
N THR A 273 15.00 -24.85 2.92
CA THR A 273 13.59 -25.22 2.85
C THR A 273 13.30 -26.10 1.65
N LYS A 274 13.92 -25.81 0.49
CA LYS A 274 13.83 -26.66 -0.72
C LYS A 274 14.41 -28.05 -0.44
N ARG A 275 15.63 -28.10 0.13
CA ARG A 275 16.32 -29.36 0.48
C ARG A 275 15.53 -30.19 1.47
N ARG A 276 14.99 -29.55 2.52
CA ARG A 276 14.19 -30.23 3.54
C ARG A 276 13.00 -30.95 2.90
N LEU A 277 12.24 -30.26 2.04
CA LEU A 277 11.12 -30.88 1.31
C LEU A 277 11.55 -32.13 0.53
N LEU A 278 12.67 -32.07 -0.20
CA LEU A 278 13.16 -33.24 -0.95
C LEU A 278 13.55 -34.38 -0.01
N GLN A 279 14.26 -34.07 1.07
CA GLN A 279 14.64 -35.08 2.06
C GLN A 279 13.40 -35.73 2.69
N ASP A 280 12.38 -34.96 3.04
CA ASP A 280 11.16 -35.51 3.63
C ASP A 280 10.39 -36.43 2.68
N ILE A 281 10.44 -36.15 1.36
CA ILE A 281 9.87 -37.03 0.33
C ILE A 281 10.68 -38.32 0.22
N LEU A 282 12.01 -38.22 0.17
CA LEU A 282 12.91 -39.38 0.05
C LEU A 282 12.90 -40.24 1.32
N ASP A 283 12.69 -39.65 2.50
CA ASP A 283 12.60 -40.33 3.80
C ASP A 283 11.39 -41.28 3.92
N VAL A 284 10.44 -41.21 2.97
CA VAL A 284 9.34 -42.17 2.84
C VAL A 284 9.84 -43.55 2.40
N LEU A 285 10.98 -43.62 1.71
CA LEU A 285 11.60 -44.87 1.28
C LEU A 285 12.33 -45.53 2.46
N ASP A 286 12.33 -46.87 2.49
CA ASP A 286 12.94 -47.63 3.58
C ASP A 286 14.46 -47.39 3.72
N ASP A 287 15.15 -47.19 2.59
CA ASP A 287 16.59 -46.94 2.52
C ASP A 287 16.97 -45.46 2.73
N LYS A 288 15.98 -44.55 2.72
CA LYS A 288 16.14 -43.10 2.97
C LYS A 288 17.34 -42.48 2.24
N PRO A 289 17.35 -42.53 0.89
CA PRO A 289 18.49 -42.04 0.13
C PRO A 289 18.73 -40.54 0.44
N PRO A 290 19.99 -40.12 0.66
CA PRO A 290 20.30 -38.71 0.87
C PRO A 290 20.10 -37.92 -0.43
N VAL A 291 19.75 -36.64 -0.31
CA VAL A 291 19.77 -35.73 -1.47
C VAL A 291 21.22 -35.61 -2.00
N PRO A 292 21.50 -35.92 -3.28
CA PRO A 292 22.85 -35.86 -3.86
C PRO A 292 23.48 -34.47 -3.75
N GLU A 293 24.81 -34.38 -3.58
CA GLU A 293 25.53 -33.10 -3.43
C GLU A 293 25.27 -32.15 -4.62
N GLN A 294 25.27 -32.66 -5.85
CA GLN A 294 24.94 -31.88 -7.05
C GLN A 294 23.53 -31.27 -7.00
N VAL A 295 22.55 -31.98 -6.42
CA VAL A 295 21.18 -31.46 -6.24
C VAL A 295 21.16 -30.42 -5.13
N VAL A 296 21.91 -30.62 -4.04
CA VAL A 296 22.07 -29.62 -2.98
C VAL A 296 22.67 -28.33 -3.56
N ASP A 297 23.75 -28.42 -4.32
CA ASP A 297 24.42 -27.29 -4.96
C ASP A 297 23.45 -26.52 -5.89
N ALA A 298 22.67 -27.24 -6.70
CA ALA A 298 21.65 -26.67 -7.55
C ALA A 298 20.54 -25.93 -6.78
N LEU A 299 20.14 -26.41 -5.60
CA LEU A 299 19.16 -25.71 -4.75
C LEU A 299 19.70 -24.39 -4.18
N HIS A 300 21.02 -24.22 -4.13
CA HIS A 300 21.70 -22.98 -3.74
C HIS A 300 21.85 -21.98 -4.89
N THR A 301 21.54 -22.38 -6.13
CA THR A 301 21.45 -21.44 -7.26
C THR A 301 20.35 -20.41 -6.99
N LEU A 302 20.65 -19.14 -7.28
CA LEU A 302 19.70 -18.07 -7.06
C LEU A 302 18.47 -18.29 -7.96
N GLY A 303 17.28 -18.25 -7.36
CA GLY A 303 16.03 -18.35 -8.13
C GLY A 303 15.87 -17.17 -9.10
N VAL A 304 14.95 -17.31 -10.04
CA VAL A 304 14.73 -16.33 -11.12
C VAL A 304 13.41 -15.58 -11.02
N PHE A 305 12.43 -16.06 -10.23
CA PHE A 305 11.19 -15.30 -9.99
C PHE A 305 10.63 -15.49 -8.57
N ASN A 306 9.76 -14.56 -8.15
CA ASN A 306 8.97 -14.67 -6.93
C ASN A 306 7.59 -15.24 -7.26
N GLY A 307 7.26 -16.41 -6.71
CA GLY A 307 5.97 -17.04 -6.99
C GLY A 307 4.75 -16.31 -6.39
N GLY A 308 4.94 -15.47 -5.37
CA GLY A 308 3.84 -14.82 -4.65
C GLY A 308 2.90 -15.82 -3.97
N GLN A 309 1.74 -15.36 -3.48
CA GLN A 309 0.78 -16.25 -2.81
C GLN A 309 0.11 -17.22 -3.79
N GLY A 310 -0.23 -16.78 -5.01
CA GLY A 310 -0.89 -17.61 -6.02
C GLY A 310 -0.09 -18.85 -6.42
N PHE A 311 1.17 -18.69 -6.83
CA PHE A 311 2.02 -19.83 -7.25
C PHE A 311 2.30 -20.81 -6.11
N ASN A 312 2.40 -20.31 -4.87
CA ASN A 312 2.65 -21.15 -3.68
C ASN A 312 1.39 -21.87 -3.20
N GLN A 313 0.19 -21.38 -3.48
CA GLN A 313 -1.06 -22.09 -3.14
C GLN A 313 -1.37 -23.20 -4.14
N GLN A 314 -0.88 -23.07 -5.39
CA GLN A 314 -1.14 -23.98 -6.49
C GLN A 314 -0.12 -25.13 -6.64
N ILE A 315 0.71 -25.39 -5.62
CA ILE A 315 1.76 -26.43 -5.72
C ILE A 315 1.20 -27.81 -6.11
N PRO A 316 0.09 -28.31 -5.52
CA PRO A 316 -0.50 -29.58 -5.96
C PRO A 316 -0.82 -29.57 -7.45
N GLN A 317 -1.50 -28.52 -7.92
CA GLN A 317 -1.91 -28.37 -9.31
C GLN A 317 -0.69 -28.30 -10.25
N HIS A 318 0.40 -27.67 -9.81
CA HIS A 318 1.65 -27.62 -10.56
C HIS A 318 2.28 -29.01 -10.74
N VAL A 319 2.36 -29.80 -9.67
CA VAL A 319 2.90 -31.16 -9.74
C VAL A 319 2.01 -32.06 -10.60
N GLN A 320 0.68 -31.96 -10.45
CA GLN A 320 -0.29 -32.71 -11.27
C GLN A 320 -0.20 -32.31 -12.76
N TRP A 321 -0.01 -31.02 -13.06
CA TRP A 321 0.24 -30.59 -14.44
C TRP A 321 1.54 -31.17 -15.00
N LEU A 322 2.62 -31.22 -14.21
CA LEU A 322 3.87 -31.87 -14.61
C LEU A 322 3.69 -33.38 -14.83
N CYS A 323 2.87 -34.08 -14.02
CA CYS A 323 2.52 -35.48 -14.26
C CYS A 323 1.80 -35.66 -15.60
N ARG A 324 0.85 -34.78 -15.93
CA ARG A 324 0.16 -34.80 -17.24
C ARG A 324 1.11 -34.50 -18.39
N PHE A 325 2.04 -33.55 -18.21
CA PHE A 325 3.10 -33.28 -19.18
C PHE A 325 3.97 -34.50 -19.44
N ILE A 326 4.46 -35.19 -18.40
CA ILE A 326 5.26 -36.42 -18.55
C ILE A 326 4.45 -37.53 -19.23
N THR A 327 3.17 -37.66 -18.89
CA THR A 327 2.28 -38.64 -19.52
C THR A 327 2.14 -38.40 -21.02
N LEU A 328 2.07 -37.13 -21.45
CA LEU A 328 2.07 -36.75 -22.86
C LEU A 328 3.44 -37.01 -23.49
N TRP A 329 4.52 -36.55 -22.84
CA TRP A 329 5.90 -36.59 -23.34
C TRP A 329 6.40 -38.02 -23.60
N ASP A 330 6.19 -38.93 -22.64
CA ASP A 330 6.56 -40.35 -22.78
C ASP A 330 5.76 -41.04 -23.91
N GLY A 331 4.53 -40.57 -24.17
CA GLY A 331 3.67 -41.06 -25.25
C GLY A 331 4.00 -40.51 -26.65
N LEU A 332 4.89 -39.52 -26.76
CA LEU A 332 5.32 -38.99 -28.07
C LEU A 332 6.19 -40.02 -28.82
N ALA A 333 6.14 -39.95 -30.15
CA ALA A 333 7.10 -40.64 -31.00
C ALA A 333 8.52 -40.08 -30.78
N GLU A 334 9.54 -40.90 -31.02
CA GLU A 334 10.94 -40.55 -30.75
C GLU A 334 11.40 -39.33 -31.56
N ASP A 335 11.04 -39.27 -32.84
CA ASP A 335 11.28 -38.14 -33.74
C ASP A 335 10.62 -36.83 -33.24
N ALA A 336 9.39 -36.91 -32.73
CA ALA A 336 8.69 -35.77 -32.16
C ALA A 336 9.30 -35.28 -30.84
N ARG A 337 9.95 -36.16 -30.06
CA ARG A 337 10.71 -35.78 -28.86
C ARG A 337 12.03 -35.12 -29.22
N GLU A 338 12.77 -35.68 -30.18
CA GLU A 338 14.01 -35.08 -30.68
C GLU A 338 13.76 -33.68 -31.24
N GLU A 339 12.75 -33.52 -32.09
CA GLU A 339 12.33 -32.22 -32.61
C GLU A 339 12.03 -31.22 -31.49
N ALA A 340 11.28 -31.64 -30.46
CA ALA A 340 10.96 -30.79 -29.32
C ALA A 340 12.18 -30.49 -28.42
N LEU A 341 13.22 -31.32 -28.42
CA LEU A 341 14.46 -31.06 -27.68
C LEU A 341 15.43 -30.15 -28.45
N ASP A 342 15.28 -30.05 -29.77
CA ASP A 342 16.11 -29.20 -30.63
C ASP A 342 15.46 -27.85 -30.97
N ASP A 343 14.12 -27.75 -30.96
CA ASP A 343 13.39 -26.52 -31.21
C ASP A 343 12.57 -26.04 -29.98
N PRO A 344 12.87 -24.85 -29.41
CA PRO A 344 12.11 -24.27 -28.30
C PRO A 344 10.62 -24.08 -28.61
N TRP A 345 10.26 -23.79 -29.86
CA TRP A 345 8.87 -23.57 -30.25
C TRP A 345 8.10 -24.88 -30.39
N ALA A 346 8.74 -25.93 -30.91
CA ALA A 346 8.21 -27.30 -30.89
C ALA A 346 8.01 -27.78 -29.44
N PHE A 347 8.98 -27.55 -28.54
CA PHE A 347 8.83 -27.86 -27.11
C PHE A 347 7.60 -27.17 -26.50
N ARG A 348 7.45 -25.86 -26.77
CA ARG A 348 6.31 -25.08 -26.28
C ARG A 348 4.98 -25.57 -26.83
N ALA A 349 4.92 -25.99 -28.09
CA ALA A 349 3.72 -26.57 -28.68
C ALA A 349 3.31 -27.83 -27.90
N ARG A 350 4.25 -28.74 -27.63
CA ARG A 350 3.98 -29.95 -26.81
C ARG A 350 3.53 -29.61 -25.39
N ALA A 351 4.17 -28.62 -24.76
CA ALA A 351 3.77 -28.18 -23.42
C ALA A 351 2.35 -27.57 -23.40
N ARG A 352 1.87 -26.96 -24.49
CA ARG A 352 0.52 -26.40 -24.59
C ARG A 352 -0.57 -27.46 -24.79
N GLU A 353 -0.24 -28.60 -25.42
CA GLU A 353 -1.18 -29.71 -25.63
C GLU A 353 -1.72 -30.30 -24.30
N VAL A 354 -1.00 -30.11 -23.19
CA VAL A 354 -1.42 -30.56 -21.85
C VAL A 354 -2.68 -29.83 -21.34
N GLY A 355 -2.91 -28.58 -21.79
CA GLY A 355 -4.04 -27.74 -21.37
C GLY A 355 -3.64 -26.42 -20.69
N ASP A 356 -4.63 -25.54 -20.47
CA ASP A 356 -4.45 -24.15 -20.02
C ASP A 356 -4.59 -23.92 -18.51
N ASP A 357 -4.98 -24.93 -17.75
CA ASP A 357 -5.18 -24.89 -16.30
C ASP A 357 -3.88 -24.80 -15.47
N GLY A 358 -2.71 -24.88 -16.12
CA GLY A 358 -1.38 -24.84 -15.50
C GLY A 358 -0.43 -23.78 -16.06
N ALA A 359 -0.95 -22.66 -16.58
CA ALA A 359 -0.13 -21.62 -17.23
C ALA A 359 1.14 -21.19 -16.44
N PRO A 360 1.12 -20.99 -15.11
CA PRO A 360 2.31 -20.59 -14.35
C PRO A 360 3.44 -21.64 -14.34
N ILE A 361 3.11 -22.92 -14.07
CA ILE A 361 4.13 -23.97 -14.07
C ILE A 361 4.63 -24.28 -15.47
N ARG A 362 3.76 -24.22 -16.49
CA ARG A 362 4.15 -24.36 -17.89
C ARG A 362 5.16 -23.28 -18.29
N ASN A 363 4.86 -22.02 -18.01
CA ASN A 363 5.77 -20.92 -18.30
C ASN A 363 7.09 -21.05 -17.52
N SER A 364 7.04 -21.53 -16.27
CA SER A 364 8.24 -21.84 -15.49
C SER A 364 9.08 -22.93 -16.14
N LEU A 365 8.46 -24.02 -16.61
CA LEU A 365 9.16 -25.11 -17.30
C LEU A 365 9.82 -24.60 -18.59
N LEU A 366 9.10 -23.82 -19.40
CA LEU A 366 9.64 -23.22 -20.63
C LEU A 366 10.87 -22.36 -20.35
N ALA A 367 10.81 -21.47 -19.34
CA ALA A 367 11.92 -20.61 -18.97
C ALA A 367 13.12 -21.39 -18.38
N LEU A 368 12.88 -22.54 -17.74
CA LEU A 368 13.96 -23.40 -17.23
C LEU A 368 14.65 -24.20 -18.34
N VAL A 369 13.90 -24.72 -19.32
CA VAL A 369 14.45 -25.53 -20.41
C VAL A 369 15.12 -24.63 -21.46
N TRP A 370 14.48 -23.52 -21.81
CA TRP A 370 14.89 -22.61 -22.89
C TRP A 370 14.98 -21.16 -22.41
N PRO A 371 15.92 -20.83 -21.50
CA PRO A 371 16.04 -19.51 -20.85
C PRO A 371 16.34 -18.36 -21.81
N THR A 372 16.86 -18.68 -23.00
CA THR A 372 17.16 -17.70 -24.05
C THR A 372 15.94 -17.38 -24.92
N TYR A 373 14.89 -18.22 -24.93
CA TYR A 373 13.71 -18.01 -25.76
C TYR A 373 12.47 -17.57 -24.97
N PHE A 374 12.34 -18.03 -23.71
CA PHE A 374 11.19 -17.72 -22.88
C PHE A 374 11.58 -16.89 -21.66
N GLU A 375 10.85 -15.79 -21.46
CA GLU A 375 11.05 -14.92 -20.31
C GLU A 375 10.66 -15.58 -18.99
N ARG A 376 11.33 -15.17 -17.91
CA ARG A 376 11.08 -15.61 -16.51
C ARG A 376 9.80 -15.03 -15.91
N ILE A 377 8.75 -14.93 -16.72
CA ILE A 377 7.43 -14.43 -16.39
C ILE A 377 6.49 -15.63 -16.37
N VAL A 378 6.04 -16.02 -15.18
CA VAL A 378 5.13 -17.18 -15.05
C VAL A 378 3.66 -16.79 -15.28
N SER A 379 3.28 -15.55 -14.99
CA SER A 379 1.92 -15.04 -15.17
C SER A 379 1.63 -14.74 -16.64
N ALA A 380 0.60 -15.38 -17.20
CA ALA A 380 0.14 -15.07 -18.56
C ALA A 380 -0.40 -13.64 -18.68
N ALA A 381 -1.04 -13.13 -17.62
CA ALA A 381 -1.52 -11.75 -17.56
C ALA A 381 -0.34 -10.77 -17.58
N ASP A 382 0.72 -11.04 -16.81
CA ASP A 382 1.90 -10.17 -16.76
C ASP A 382 2.61 -10.15 -18.12
N LYS A 383 2.73 -11.31 -18.81
CA LYS A 383 3.27 -11.38 -20.18
C LYS A 383 2.49 -10.46 -21.13
N GLN A 384 1.17 -10.49 -21.05
CA GLN A 384 0.29 -9.65 -21.88
C GLN A 384 0.44 -8.17 -21.53
N SER A 385 0.48 -7.80 -20.25
CA SER A 385 0.66 -6.40 -19.83
C SER A 385 2.02 -5.84 -20.25
N ILE A 386 3.09 -6.63 -20.17
CA ILE A 386 4.42 -6.24 -20.66
C ILE A 386 4.38 -6.06 -22.18
N HIS A 387 3.82 -7.02 -22.90
CA HIS A 387 3.67 -6.95 -24.35
C HIS A 387 2.91 -5.70 -24.80
N GLU A 388 1.78 -5.39 -24.15
CA GLU A 388 0.98 -4.20 -24.43
C GLU A 388 1.69 -2.89 -24.09
N ALA A 389 2.49 -2.88 -23.02
CA ALA A 389 3.24 -1.71 -22.60
C ALA A 389 4.35 -1.38 -23.60
N PHE A 390 5.12 -2.37 -24.05
CA PHE A 390 6.29 -2.15 -24.89
C PHE A 390 6.04 -2.39 -26.39
N GLY A 391 4.82 -2.77 -26.79
CA GLY A 391 4.47 -3.15 -28.16
C GLY A 391 4.81 -2.09 -29.23
N ALA A 392 4.85 -0.80 -28.88
CA ALA A 392 5.28 0.27 -29.80
C ALA A 392 6.76 0.18 -30.23
N ALA A 393 7.59 -0.56 -29.48
CA ALA A 393 8.95 -0.87 -29.90
C ALA A 393 9.00 -1.93 -31.01
N LEU A 394 7.96 -2.74 -31.21
CA LEU A 394 7.93 -3.75 -32.27
C LEU A 394 7.57 -3.10 -33.60
N ASN A 395 8.32 -3.42 -34.65
CA ASN A 395 7.99 -2.97 -36.01
C ASN A 395 6.80 -3.76 -36.57
N ASP A 396 6.77 -5.09 -36.35
CA ASP A 396 5.75 -6.01 -36.83
C ASP A 396 5.44 -7.06 -35.75
N PRO A 397 4.39 -6.88 -34.92
CA PRO A 397 3.98 -7.87 -33.92
C PRO A 397 3.54 -9.18 -34.57
N SER A 398 4.04 -10.30 -34.06
CA SER A 398 3.75 -11.63 -34.62
C SER A 398 2.38 -12.18 -34.23
N GLY A 399 1.74 -11.59 -33.21
CA GLY A 399 0.50 -12.09 -32.61
C GLY A 399 0.72 -13.23 -31.61
N ASP A 400 1.97 -13.66 -31.40
CA ASP A 400 2.36 -14.58 -30.32
C ASP A 400 3.15 -13.82 -29.27
N VAL A 401 2.58 -13.70 -28.07
CA VAL A 401 3.15 -12.94 -26.94
C VAL A 401 4.58 -13.39 -26.60
N ASP A 402 4.91 -14.69 -26.66
CA ASP A 402 6.26 -15.14 -26.32
C ASP A 402 7.27 -14.77 -27.40
N ARG A 403 6.87 -14.80 -28.68
CA ARG A 403 7.72 -14.36 -29.81
C ARG A 403 7.93 -12.86 -29.77
N ASP A 404 6.88 -12.12 -29.44
CA ASP A 404 6.93 -10.68 -29.35
C ASP A 404 7.76 -10.23 -28.14
N LEU A 405 7.68 -10.92 -27.00
CA LEU A 405 8.56 -10.67 -25.86
C LEU A 405 10.04 -10.96 -26.17
N LEU A 406 10.32 -12.02 -26.94
CA LEU A 406 11.66 -12.32 -27.43
C LEU A 406 12.17 -11.19 -28.35
N ALA A 407 11.37 -10.78 -29.33
CA ALA A 407 11.70 -9.69 -30.25
C ALA A 407 11.87 -8.35 -29.52
N LEU A 408 11.06 -8.08 -28.49
CA LEU A 408 11.19 -6.91 -27.63
C LEU A 408 12.53 -6.93 -26.91
N ARG A 409 12.89 -8.06 -26.28
CA ARG A 409 14.18 -8.18 -25.59
C ARG A 409 15.35 -7.99 -26.56
N ASP A 410 15.34 -8.67 -27.70
CA ASP A 410 16.42 -8.60 -28.67
C ASP A 410 16.55 -7.19 -29.28
N ARG A 411 15.47 -6.42 -29.31
CA ARG A 411 15.50 -5.01 -29.73
C ARG A 411 15.97 -4.07 -28.63
N LEU A 412 15.51 -4.27 -27.40
CA LEU A 412 15.81 -3.40 -26.26
C LEU A 412 17.21 -3.65 -25.69
N ASP A 413 17.73 -4.87 -25.85
CA ASP A 413 19.05 -5.31 -25.41
C ASP A 413 19.77 -6.12 -26.51
N PRO A 414 20.13 -5.49 -27.64
CA PRO A 414 20.69 -6.19 -28.81
C PRO A 414 22.05 -6.83 -28.53
N ASP A 415 22.86 -6.22 -27.67
CA ASP A 415 24.18 -6.72 -27.26
C ASP A 415 24.10 -7.67 -26.05
N GLY A 416 22.93 -7.73 -25.39
CA GLY A 416 22.69 -8.65 -24.30
C GLY A 416 23.29 -8.27 -22.95
N HIS A 417 23.68 -7.01 -22.80
CA HIS A 417 24.38 -6.46 -21.63
C HIS A 417 23.43 -5.92 -20.55
N LEU A 418 22.22 -5.50 -20.94
CA LEU A 418 21.26 -4.82 -20.05
C LEU A 418 20.46 -5.79 -19.20
N ASP A 419 20.33 -7.03 -19.67
CA ASP A 419 19.90 -8.13 -18.84
C ASP A 419 18.53 -7.94 -18.17
N ILE A 420 17.55 -7.62 -19.03
CA ILE A 420 16.23 -7.11 -18.68
C ILE A 420 15.54 -8.00 -17.62
N ASP A 421 15.17 -7.39 -16.50
CA ASP A 421 14.23 -7.94 -15.51
C ASP A 421 12.96 -7.09 -15.50
N TRP A 422 11.89 -7.60 -16.10
CA TRP A 422 10.60 -6.90 -16.14
C TRP A 422 10.02 -6.62 -14.75
N TYR A 423 10.46 -7.30 -13.70
CA TYR A 423 9.98 -7.09 -12.33
C TYR A 423 10.84 -6.14 -11.50
N THR A 424 11.90 -5.56 -12.05
CA THR A 424 12.70 -4.52 -11.39
C THR A 424 12.63 -3.20 -12.14
N SER A 425 12.96 -2.13 -11.43
CA SER A 425 13.18 -0.82 -12.04
C SER A 425 14.32 -0.90 -13.06
N PRO A 426 14.26 -0.16 -14.17
CA PRO A 426 13.19 0.76 -14.59
C PRO A 426 11.99 0.11 -15.31
N TRP A 427 12.02 -1.21 -15.55
CA TRP A 427 11.05 -1.89 -16.41
C TRP A 427 9.68 -2.09 -15.76
N ARG A 428 9.66 -2.36 -14.46
CA ARG A 428 8.44 -2.72 -13.74
C ARG A 428 7.38 -1.62 -13.79
N GLU A 429 7.80 -0.39 -13.61
CA GLU A 429 6.95 0.79 -13.52
C GLU A 429 6.18 1.05 -14.82
N GLU A 430 6.69 0.54 -15.95
CA GLU A 430 6.14 0.77 -17.29
C GLU A 430 4.90 -0.06 -17.62
N TRP A 431 4.82 -1.28 -17.11
CA TRP A 431 3.72 -2.22 -17.39
C TRP A 431 2.90 -2.53 -16.14
N ARG A 432 3.41 -2.18 -14.96
CA ARG A 432 2.75 -2.38 -13.69
C ARG A 432 2.78 -1.08 -12.90
N ALA A 433 1.76 -0.26 -13.14
CA ALA A 433 1.59 1.02 -12.49
C ALA A 433 1.77 0.86 -10.96
N PRO A 434 2.62 1.68 -10.30
CA PRO A 434 2.54 1.81 -8.86
C PRO A 434 1.11 2.20 -8.49
N LYS A 435 0.60 1.68 -7.36
CA LYS A 435 -0.66 2.19 -6.81
C LYS A 435 -0.45 3.69 -6.63
N ALA A 436 -1.23 4.51 -7.35
CA ALA A 436 -1.21 5.95 -7.18
C ALA A 436 -1.54 6.25 -5.72
N VAL A 437 -0.52 6.57 -4.96
CA VAL A 437 -0.64 7.33 -3.72
C VAL A 437 -0.38 8.75 -4.18
N VAL A 438 -1.39 9.59 -4.14
CA VAL A 438 -1.22 11.03 -4.37
C VAL A 438 -0.62 11.60 -3.09
N GLU A 439 0.68 11.37 -2.92
CA GLU A 439 1.50 12.17 -2.00
C GLU A 439 1.99 13.38 -2.77
N ARG A 440 2.18 14.52 -2.08
CA ARG A 440 2.93 15.64 -2.66
C ARG A 440 4.39 15.24 -2.81
N HIS A 441 5.02 15.61 -3.92
CA HIS A 441 6.40 15.23 -4.22
C HIS A 441 7.35 16.42 -4.12
N GLY A 442 8.58 16.15 -3.69
CA GLY A 442 9.69 17.10 -3.77
C GLY A 442 10.59 16.71 -4.93
N TRP A 443 10.95 17.65 -5.78
CA TRP A 443 11.69 17.39 -7.01
C TRP A 443 13.05 18.06 -6.97
N ALA A 444 14.13 17.29 -7.02
CA ALA A 444 15.45 17.83 -7.27
C ALA A 444 15.61 18.10 -8.78
N VAL A 445 15.78 19.36 -9.16
CA VAL A 445 15.93 19.77 -10.57
C VAL A 445 17.21 20.60 -10.70
N PRO A 446 18.39 19.96 -10.86
CA PRO A 446 19.68 20.65 -10.86
C PRO A 446 19.81 21.73 -11.94
N ALA A 447 19.14 21.54 -13.09
CA ALA A 447 19.21 22.46 -14.23
C ALA A 447 18.24 23.66 -14.14
N ALA A 448 17.37 23.71 -13.12
CA ALA A 448 16.42 24.81 -12.97
C ALA A 448 17.11 26.10 -12.52
N ILE A 449 16.47 27.24 -12.79
CA ILE A 449 16.98 28.58 -12.42
C ILE A 449 16.03 29.19 -11.39
N PRO A 450 16.49 29.47 -10.15
CA PRO A 450 15.73 30.20 -9.14
C PRO A 450 15.20 31.53 -9.67
N GLY A 451 13.94 31.84 -9.35
CA GLY A 451 13.25 33.04 -9.85
C GLY A 451 12.67 32.91 -11.26
N ARG A 452 12.80 31.76 -11.93
CA ARG A 452 12.19 31.48 -13.24
C ARG A 452 11.21 30.30 -13.17
N PRO A 453 10.28 30.17 -14.14
CA PRO A 453 9.47 28.96 -14.28
C PRO A 453 10.36 27.74 -14.62
N LEU A 454 9.89 26.54 -14.29
CA LEU A 454 10.50 25.31 -14.79
C LEU A 454 10.14 25.13 -16.26
N VAL A 455 11.15 24.83 -17.04
CA VAL A 455 11.01 24.49 -18.46
C VAL A 455 11.13 22.97 -18.62
N PRO A 456 10.54 22.40 -19.69
CA PRO A 456 10.68 20.99 -19.98
C PRO A 456 12.16 20.57 -20.08
N PRO A 457 12.49 19.33 -19.69
CA PRO A 457 13.82 18.79 -19.92
C PRO A 457 14.15 18.79 -21.42
N ALA A 458 15.43 18.89 -21.77
CA ALA A 458 15.87 18.72 -23.15
C ALA A 458 15.65 17.25 -23.57
N LEU A 459 14.67 17.01 -24.44
CA LEU A 459 14.32 15.70 -24.95
C LEU A 459 14.83 15.54 -26.38
N ASP A 460 15.30 14.34 -26.70
CA ASP A 460 15.73 13.99 -28.07
C ASP A 460 14.58 13.44 -28.93
N PHE A 461 13.37 13.50 -28.41
CA PHE A 461 12.13 13.18 -29.11
C PHE A 461 11.08 14.26 -28.78
N ASP A 462 10.13 14.44 -29.68
CA ASP A 462 9.01 15.35 -29.44
C ASP A 462 7.87 14.59 -28.73
N PRO A 463 7.52 14.93 -27.48
CA PRO A 463 6.41 14.31 -26.78
C PRO A 463 5.03 14.75 -27.33
N GLY A 464 4.95 15.83 -28.11
CA GLY A 464 3.69 16.34 -28.69
C GLY A 464 2.64 16.72 -27.63
N GLU A 465 1.35 16.47 -27.92
CA GLU A 465 0.22 16.68 -26.99
C GLU A 465 0.05 15.52 -25.97
N ALA A 466 1.09 14.71 -25.73
CA ALA A 466 0.99 13.55 -24.85
C ALA A 466 0.63 13.95 -23.41
N THR A 467 -0.50 13.45 -22.90
CA THR A 467 -1.01 13.69 -21.54
C THR A 467 -0.74 12.54 -20.57
N ASP A 468 -0.11 11.47 -21.05
CA ASP A 468 0.19 10.28 -20.25
C ASP A 468 1.58 9.69 -20.56
N ARG A 469 2.11 8.92 -19.59
CA ARG A 469 3.42 8.25 -19.70
C ARG A 469 3.51 7.35 -20.93
N ARG A 470 2.41 6.66 -21.28
CA ARG A 470 2.36 5.71 -22.39
C ARG A 470 2.64 6.41 -23.72
N SER A 471 2.00 7.54 -23.95
CA SER A 471 2.13 8.34 -25.16
C SER A 471 3.54 8.92 -25.30
N ILE A 472 4.12 9.40 -24.20
CA ILE A 472 5.51 9.88 -24.12
C ILE A 472 6.50 8.74 -24.45
N ARG A 473 6.33 7.57 -23.82
CA ARG A 473 7.13 6.38 -24.08
C ARG A 473 7.05 5.96 -25.54
N ASP A 474 5.85 5.88 -26.09
CA ASP A 474 5.64 5.46 -27.47
C ASP A 474 6.30 6.44 -28.46
N ALA A 475 6.26 7.75 -28.18
CA ALA A 475 6.96 8.77 -28.97
C ALA A 475 8.49 8.58 -28.90
N ALA A 476 9.04 8.38 -27.70
CA ALA A 476 10.47 8.13 -27.48
C ALA A 476 10.96 6.85 -28.19
N LEU A 477 10.20 5.76 -28.09
CA LEU A 477 10.53 4.48 -28.72
C LEU A 477 10.46 4.56 -30.25
N ARG A 478 9.46 5.27 -30.82
CA ARG A 478 9.32 5.51 -32.27
C ARG A 478 10.42 6.41 -32.84
N ALA A 479 10.89 7.39 -32.07
CA ALA A 479 11.93 8.35 -32.50
C ALA A 479 13.32 7.72 -32.71
N GLY A 480 13.49 6.41 -32.49
CA GLY A 480 14.73 5.70 -32.79
C GLY A 480 15.65 5.55 -31.58
N ALA A 481 15.07 5.28 -30.41
CA ALA A 481 15.76 4.79 -29.22
C ALA A 481 16.78 3.65 -29.50
N GLY A 482 16.59 2.85 -30.56
CA GLY A 482 17.49 1.75 -30.95
C GLY A 482 18.87 2.14 -31.50
N ARG A 483 19.30 3.41 -31.39
CA ARG A 483 20.68 3.84 -31.69
C ARG A 483 21.47 4.27 -30.44
N ARG A 484 20.88 4.14 -29.25
CA ARG A 484 21.43 4.59 -27.96
C ARG A 484 21.19 3.55 -26.87
N PRO A 485 21.92 3.60 -25.75
CA PRO A 485 21.60 2.81 -24.57
C PRO A 485 20.15 3.05 -24.15
N ILE A 486 19.36 1.99 -23.97
CA ILE A 486 17.93 2.11 -23.60
C ILE A 486 17.74 2.78 -22.24
N GLU A 487 18.75 2.71 -21.36
CA GLU A 487 18.79 3.42 -20.07
C GLU A 487 18.66 4.93 -20.25
N ASP A 488 19.33 5.51 -21.25
CA ASP A 488 19.23 6.94 -21.56
C ASP A 488 17.82 7.30 -22.08
N VAL A 489 17.22 6.38 -22.84
CA VAL A 489 15.87 6.56 -23.40
C VAL A 489 14.83 6.49 -22.28
N LEU A 490 14.95 5.52 -21.37
CA LEU A 490 14.08 5.41 -20.20
C LEU A 490 14.25 6.61 -19.26
N ALA A 491 15.48 7.10 -19.06
CA ALA A 491 15.72 8.32 -18.28
C ALA A 491 15.06 9.55 -18.92
N GLN A 492 15.04 9.67 -20.26
CA GLN A 492 14.32 10.75 -20.93
C GLN A 492 12.80 10.57 -20.86
N ILE A 493 12.28 9.34 -20.96
CA ILE A 493 10.87 9.04 -20.74
C ILE A 493 10.46 9.40 -19.31
N ASP A 494 11.29 9.06 -18.33
CA ASP A 494 11.09 9.39 -16.92
C ASP A 494 11.09 10.90 -16.69
N ALA A 495 12.08 11.61 -17.23
CA ALA A 495 12.14 13.07 -17.10
C ALA A 495 10.93 13.75 -17.76
N ALA A 496 10.57 13.33 -18.97
CA ALA A 496 9.40 13.85 -19.69
C ALA A 496 8.10 13.54 -18.95
N THR A 497 7.91 12.29 -18.52
CA THR A 497 6.72 11.87 -17.77
C THR A 497 6.64 12.61 -16.45
N THR A 498 7.75 12.75 -15.75
CA THR A 498 7.80 13.48 -14.49
C THR A 498 7.37 14.91 -14.70
N PHE A 499 7.90 15.61 -15.71
CA PHE A 499 7.56 17.00 -15.96
C PHE A 499 6.10 17.20 -16.43
N TYR A 500 5.64 16.41 -17.42
CA TYR A 500 4.35 16.63 -18.07
C TYR A 500 3.17 15.95 -17.37
N VAL A 501 3.41 14.84 -16.66
CA VAL A 501 2.35 13.95 -16.15
C VAL A 501 2.39 13.85 -14.63
N THR A 502 3.57 13.63 -14.04
CA THR A 502 3.68 13.33 -12.60
C THR A 502 3.72 14.60 -11.74
N MET A 503 4.47 15.62 -12.14
CA MET A 503 4.57 16.89 -11.42
C MET A 503 3.19 17.56 -11.37
N GLN A 504 2.74 17.89 -10.17
CA GLN A 504 1.47 18.57 -9.94
C GLN A 504 1.69 19.97 -9.36
N SER A 505 0.66 20.80 -9.51
CA SER A 505 0.60 22.07 -8.79
C SER A 505 0.59 21.79 -7.29
N GLY A 506 1.45 22.48 -6.53
CA GLY A 506 1.65 22.25 -5.10
C GLY A 506 2.85 21.36 -4.73
N ASP A 507 3.51 20.72 -5.71
CA ASP A 507 4.78 20.02 -5.49
C ASP A 507 5.93 21.00 -5.20
N GLN A 508 6.98 20.54 -4.52
CA GLN A 508 8.17 21.33 -4.22
C GLN A 508 9.28 21.09 -5.24
N VAL A 509 10.07 22.11 -5.56
CA VAL A 509 11.30 21.98 -6.36
C VAL A 509 12.52 22.49 -5.60
N PHE A 510 13.58 21.70 -5.61
CA PHE A 510 14.89 22.01 -5.02
C PHE A 510 15.90 22.30 -6.12
N VAL A 511 16.72 23.33 -5.91
CA VAL A 511 17.80 23.73 -6.80
C VAL A 511 19.02 24.13 -5.97
N ASN A 512 20.21 23.69 -6.35
CA ASN A 512 21.45 24.21 -5.78
C ASN A 512 22.01 25.31 -6.67
N GLN A 513 22.17 26.52 -6.14
CA GLN A 513 22.87 27.61 -6.83
C GLN A 513 23.69 28.43 -5.82
N ASP A 514 24.93 28.79 -6.19
CA ASP A 514 25.77 29.71 -5.41
C ASP A 514 25.96 29.29 -3.93
N GLN A 515 26.14 27.99 -3.68
CA GLN A 515 26.30 27.38 -2.34
C GLN A 515 25.08 27.56 -1.42
N SER A 516 23.91 27.83 -1.99
CA SER A 516 22.63 27.95 -1.30
C SER A 516 21.58 27.07 -1.97
N ILE A 517 20.70 26.46 -1.17
CA ILE A 517 19.61 25.63 -1.71
C ILE A 517 18.37 26.52 -1.87
N HIS A 518 17.91 26.66 -3.10
CA HIS A 518 16.67 27.35 -3.43
C HIS A 518 15.53 26.34 -3.49
N LEU A 519 14.41 26.70 -2.86
CA LEU A 519 13.19 25.91 -2.82
C LEU A 519 12.05 26.71 -3.45
N GLY A 520 11.10 26.04 -4.10
CA GLY A 520 9.90 26.69 -4.60
C GLY A 520 8.73 25.73 -4.75
N VAL A 521 7.52 26.28 -4.87
CA VAL A 521 6.29 25.52 -5.11
C VAL A 521 5.87 25.64 -6.56
N ILE A 522 5.66 24.50 -7.21
CA ILE A 522 5.31 24.37 -8.62
C ILE A 522 3.82 24.71 -8.82
N GLY A 523 3.50 25.45 -9.88
CA GLY A 523 2.13 25.75 -10.33
C GLY A 523 1.69 24.90 -11.53
N ASP A 524 0.50 25.20 -12.06
CA ASP A 524 -0.08 24.48 -13.20
C ASP A 524 0.77 24.62 -14.47
N LEU A 525 0.79 23.56 -15.30
CA LEU A 525 1.45 23.57 -16.62
C LEU A 525 0.75 24.57 -17.54
N THR A 526 1.50 25.51 -18.11
CA THR A 526 0.95 26.54 -19.01
C THR A 526 0.81 26.02 -20.45
N PRO A 527 0.02 26.69 -21.30
CA PRO A 527 -0.09 26.36 -22.73
C PRO A 527 1.25 26.41 -23.49
N GLU A 528 2.20 27.20 -23.00
CA GLU A 528 3.57 27.31 -23.55
C GLU A 528 4.47 26.14 -23.13
N GLY A 529 3.99 25.23 -22.27
CA GLY A 529 4.70 24.05 -21.81
C GLY A 529 5.61 24.30 -20.61
N GLU A 530 5.50 25.44 -19.93
CA GLU A 530 6.30 25.78 -18.74
C GLU A 530 5.48 25.58 -17.45
N ARG A 531 6.15 25.46 -16.30
CA ARG A 531 5.50 25.43 -14.99
C ARG A 531 5.95 26.62 -14.14
N PRO A 532 5.06 27.56 -13.76
CA PRO A 532 5.39 28.65 -12.87
C PRO A 532 5.89 28.10 -11.53
N VAL A 533 6.85 28.78 -10.89
CA VAL A 533 7.33 28.40 -9.55
C VAL A 533 7.28 29.61 -8.64
N THR A 534 6.66 29.43 -7.48
CA THR A 534 6.70 30.39 -6.38
C THR A 534 7.92 30.07 -5.52
N TRP A 535 9.00 30.82 -5.73
CA TRP A 535 10.28 30.60 -5.04
C TRP A 535 10.26 31.14 -3.60
N TRP A 536 10.86 30.39 -2.70
CA TRP A 536 11.07 30.74 -1.30
C TRP A 536 12.46 31.33 -1.08
N PRO A 537 12.70 31.97 0.09
CA PRO A 537 14.05 32.35 0.48
C PRO A 537 15.00 31.14 0.50
N PRO A 538 16.27 31.31 0.10
CA PRO A 538 17.24 30.22 0.11
C PRO A 538 17.46 29.67 1.53
N VAL A 539 17.61 28.35 1.62
CA VAL A 539 17.93 27.62 2.85
C VAL A 539 19.38 27.16 2.82
N ALA A 540 19.99 27.00 4.00
CA ALA A 540 21.35 26.50 4.08
C ALA A 540 21.41 25.00 3.76
N GLU A 541 22.51 24.51 3.18
CA GLU A 541 22.70 23.09 2.90
C GLU A 541 22.56 22.21 4.16
N ALA A 542 22.92 22.74 5.33
CA ALA A 542 22.81 22.04 6.61
C ALA A 542 21.36 21.73 7.04
N ASP A 543 20.38 22.46 6.50
CA ASP A 543 18.95 22.32 6.83
C ASP A 543 18.22 21.35 5.88
N VAL A 544 18.94 20.81 4.89
CA VAL A 544 18.41 19.91 3.86
C VAL A 544 19.04 18.53 4.05
N PRO A 545 18.26 17.41 4.02
CA PRO A 545 18.84 16.09 4.15
C PRO A 545 19.89 15.80 3.07
N HIS A 546 20.94 15.07 3.46
CA HIS A 546 22.02 14.71 2.55
C HIS A 546 21.53 13.98 1.30
N ALA A 547 20.48 13.15 1.43
CA ALA A 547 19.87 12.46 0.29
C ALA A 547 19.38 13.44 -0.80
N VAL A 548 18.84 14.61 -0.44
CA VAL A 548 18.40 15.62 -1.41
C VAL A 548 19.60 16.36 -2.00
N LEU A 549 20.63 16.64 -1.20
CA LEU A 549 21.87 17.25 -1.68
C LEU A 549 22.59 16.33 -2.68
N ASP A 550 22.61 15.02 -2.41
CA ASP A 550 23.17 14.00 -3.30
C ASP A 550 22.40 13.96 -4.64
N LEU A 551 21.08 14.09 -4.60
CA LEU A 551 20.25 14.19 -5.81
C LEU A 551 20.53 15.48 -6.59
N LEU A 552 20.72 16.61 -5.91
CA LEU A 552 21.07 17.89 -6.54
C LEU A 552 22.47 17.90 -7.15
N ALA A 553 23.39 17.10 -6.60
CA ALA A 553 24.72 16.87 -7.14
C ALA A 553 24.77 15.78 -8.23
N SER A 554 23.67 15.04 -8.43
CA SER A 554 23.60 13.95 -9.41
C SER A 554 23.57 14.47 -10.86
N LYS A 555 23.86 13.56 -11.81
CA LYS A 555 23.76 13.86 -13.25
C LYS A 555 22.32 13.76 -13.80
N SER A 556 21.34 13.43 -12.96
CA SER A 556 19.96 13.24 -13.38
C SER A 556 19.28 14.56 -13.74
N THR A 557 18.42 14.54 -14.75
CA THR A 557 17.73 15.75 -15.22
C THR A 557 16.67 16.24 -14.23
N ILE A 558 15.86 15.30 -13.72
CA ILE A 558 14.82 15.52 -12.69
C ILE A 558 14.84 14.27 -11.81
N SER A 559 14.74 14.44 -10.49
CA SER A 559 14.68 13.31 -9.55
C SER A 559 13.67 13.56 -8.45
N ASP A 560 12.92 12.52 -8.08
CA ASP A 560 12.06 12.56 -6.89
C ASP A 560 12.95 12.53 -5.65
N ALA A 561 12.86 13.58 -4.84
CA ALA A 561 13.57 13.69 -3.58
C ALA A 561 12.95 12.82 -2.50
N HIS A 562 11.71 12.32 -2.69
CA HIS A 562 10.88 11.65 -1.69
C HIS A 562 10.89 12.37 -0.34
N TYR A 563 11.10 13.67 -0.41
CA TYR A 563 11.34 14.56 0.70
C TYR A 563 10.72 15.89 0.34
N LEU A 564 9.72 16.26 1.12
CA LEU A 564 9.26 17.63 1.19
C LEU A 564 10.02 18.25 2.35
N LEU A 565 10.64 19.41 2.11
CA LEU A 565 11.07 20.20 3.24
C LEU A 565 9.77 20.64 3.91
N ASN A 566 9.57 20.17 5.14
CA ASN A 566 8.55 20.76 5.98
C ASN A 566 8.84 22.24 5.97
N ASP A 567 7.85 22.97 5.49
CA ASP A 567 7.76 24.41 5.51
C ASP A 567 8.67 25.01 6.59
N PRO A 568 9.62 25.91 6.25
CA PRO A 568 10.21 26.77 7.25
C PRO A 568 9.07 27.65 7.79
N THR A 569 8.34 27.11 8.78
CA THR A 569 6.97 27.51 9.18
C THR A 569 5.95 27.30 8.06
N PRO A 570 4.73 26.73 8.31
CA PRO A 570 3.67 26.78 7.30
C PRO A 570 3.60 28.22 6.76
N PRO A 571 3.47 28.51 5.44
CA PRO A 571 3.00 29.83 5.09
C PRO A 571 1.70 29.96 5.87
N ASP A 572 1.57 31.07 6.60
CA ASP A 572 0.38 31.41 7.35
C ASP A 572 -0.82 30.86 6.58
N THR A 573 -1.60 29.96 7.20
CA THR A 573 -2.91 29.60 6.65
C THR A 573 -3.53 30.92 6.26
N VAL A 574 -3.80 31.14 4.97
CA VAL A 574 -4.32 32.43 4.54
C VAL A 574 -5.55 32.68 5.41
N PRO A 575 -5.55 33.73 6.24
CA PRO A 575 -6.63 33.94 7.19
C PRO A 575 -7.94 33.99 6.40
N LEU A 576 -8.99 33.45 6.99
CA LEU A 576 -10.29 33.42 6.33
C LEU A 576 -10.71 34.86 5.93
N PRO A 577 -11.38 35.04 4.79
CA PRO A 577 -11.74 36.37 4.32
C PRO A 577 -12.73 37.05 5.27
N GLU A 578 -12.55 38.34 5.55
CA GLU A 578 -13.54 39.11 6.30
C GLU A 578 -14.89 39.16 5.57
N ALA A 579 -15.99 39.23 6.31
CA ALA A 579 -17.33 39.33 5.73
C ALA A 579 -17.46 40.61 4.90
N THR A 580 -17.80 40.48 3.61
CA THR A 580 -18.05 41.65 2.75
C THR A 580 -19.46 42.23 2.99
N PRO A 581 -19.68 43.52 2.71
CA PRO A 581 -21.02 44.12 2.76
C PRO A 581 -22.05 43.37 1.91
N GLU A 582 -21.66 42.88 0.74
CA GLU A 582 -22.52 42.15 -0.20
C GLU A 582 -22.93 40.78 0.38
N PHE A 583 -21.97 40.09 1.01
CA PHE A 583 -22.23 38.82 1.68
C PHE A 583 -23.20 38.98 2.85
N ALA A 584 -22.98 39.99 3.70
CA ALA A 584 -23.86 40.30 4.82
C ALA A 584 -25.28 40.69 4.35
N ALA A 585 -25.37 41.54 3.32
CA ALA A 585 -26.64 41.96 2.75
C ALA A 585 -27.42 40.78 2.14
N ARG A 586 -26.73 39.85 1.46
CA ARG A 586 -27.35 38.63 0.89
C ARG A 586 -27.97 37.73 1.94
N LEU A 587 -27.34 37.60 3.11
CA LEU A 587 -27.83 36.75 4.19
C LEU A 587 -28.78 37.48 5.15
N HIS A 588 -28.83 38.82 5.09
CA HIS A 588 -29.59 39.68 6.00
C HIS A 588 -29.12 39.61 7.47
N TYR A 589 -27.83 39.31 7.67
CA TYR A 589 -27.15 39.34 8.97
C TYR A 589 -26.34 40.64 9.11
N ASP A 590 -26.03 40.99 10.35
CA ASP A 590 -25.07 42.06 10.63
C ASP A 590 -23.65 41.67 10.18
N ARG A 591 -22.92 42.61 9.58
CA ARG A 591 -21.57 42.35 9.06
C ARG A 591 -20.57 42.08 10.18
N ALA A 592 -20.64 42.80 11.29
CA ALA A 592 -19.71 42.60 12.41
C ALA A 592 -19.92 41.21 13.00
N TRP A 593 -21.17 40.80 13.21
CA TRP A 593 -21.48 39.45 13.68
C TRP A 593 -20.96 38.35 12.74
N LEU A 594 -21.13 38.50 11.42
CA LEU A 594 -20.60 37.52 10.46
C LEU A 594 -19.07 37.48 10.47
N THR A 595 -18.41 38.63 10.68
CA THR A 595 -16.95 38.70 10.77
C THR A 595 -16.48 37.98 12.04
N ASP A 596 -17.11 38.22 13.19
CA ASP A 596 -16.81 37.51 14.44
C ASP A 596 -16.96 35.98 14.29
N VAL A 597 -17.97 35.52 13.54
CA VAL A 597 -18.17 34.08 13.27
C VAL A 597 -17.06 33.50 12.38
N ILE A 598 -16.60 34.26 11.38
CA ILE A 598 -15.49 33.85 10.50
C ILE A 598 -14.18 33.79 11.30
N GLU A 599 -13.89 34.82 12.10
CA GLU A 599 -12.71 34.86 12.97
C GLU A 599 -12.73 33.70 13.96
N LEU A 600 -13.88 33.44 14.59
CA LEU A 600 -14.06 32.30 15.48
C LEU A 600 -13.81 30.96 14.77
N LEU A 601 -14.22 30.83 13.50
CA LEU A 601 -13.93 29.64 12.69
C LEU A 601 -12.45 29.56 12.34
N ASP A 602 -11.79 30.67 12.06
CA ASP A 602 -10.37 30.75 11.75
C ASP A 602 -9.53 30.34 12.97
N GLU A 603 -9.87 30.84 14.16
CA GLU A 603 -9.19 30.51 15.41
C GLU A 603 -9.41 29.05 15.84
N ARG A 604 -10.67 28.58 15.80
CA ARG A 604 -11.04 27.29 16.39
C ARG A 604 -11.03 26.15 15.38
N ARG A 605 -10.97 26.44 14.08
CA ARG A 605 -11.08 25.51 12.94
C ARG A 605 -12.38 24.69 12.89
N GLN A 606 -13.21 24.75 13.93
CA GLN A 606 -14.48 24.06 14.00
C GLN A 606 -15.54 24.80 14.83
N LEU A 607 -16.76 24.86 14.30
CA LEU A 607 -17.91 25.49 14.96
C LEU A 607 -19.18 24.65 14.79
N ILE A 608 -20.14 24.83 15.70
CA ILE A 608 -21.48 24.26 15.63
C ILE A 608 -22.49 25.40 15.71
N PHE A 609 -23.32 25.52 14.68
CA PHE A 609 -24.54 26.31 14.74
C PHE A 609 -25.64 25.50 15.42
N PHE A 610 -26.22 26.03 16.49
CA PHE A 610 -27.28 25.34 17.22
C PHE A 610 -28.49 26.24 17.50
N GLY A 611 -29.65 25.64 17.70
CA GLY A 611 -30.88 26.34 18.08
C GLY A 611 -32.14 25.67 17.55
N PRO A 612 -33.31 26.30 17.73
CA PRO A 612 -34.60 25.74 17.32
C PRO A 612 -34.71 25.50 15.80
N PRO A 613 -35.63 24.64 15.34
CA PRO A 613 -35.83 24.39 13.91
C PRO A 613 -36.27 25.66 13.16
N GLY A 614 -35.84 25.78 11.90
CA GLY A 614 -36.21 26.89 11.02
C GLY A 614 -35.46 28.21 11.26
N THR A 615 -34.36 28.20 12.01
CA THR A 615 -33.51 29.39 12.26
C THR A 615 -32.42 29.60 11.21
N GLY A 616 -32.35 28.76 10.18
CA GLY A 616 -31.44 28.94 9.04
C GLY A 616 -30.02 28.40 9.23
N LYS A 617 -29.76 27.55 10.24
CA LYS A 617 -28.44 26.98 10.55
C LYS A 617 -27.75 26.34 9.33
N THR A 618 -28.43 25.41 8.66
CA THR A 618 -27.89 24.70 7.48
C THR A 618 -27.71 25.64 6.28
N TYR A 619 -28.57 26.66 6.15
CA TYR A 619 -28.44 27.67 5.11
C TYR A 619 -27.21 28.55 5.35
N LEU A 620 -27.01 29.03 6.58
CA LEU A 620 -25.86 29.83 6.98
C LEU A 620 -24.56 29.02 6.83
N ALA A 621 -24.52 27.77 7.29
CA ALA A 621 -23.36 26.90 7.18
C ALA A 621 -22.89 26.74 5.72
N ARG A 622 -23.83 26.52 4.79
CA ARG A 622 -23.55 26.40 3.35
C ARG A 622 -23.05 27.72 2.78
N ALA A 623 -23.77 28.81 3.04
CA ALA A 623 -23.40 30.12 2.53
C ALA A 623 -22.04 30.60 3.04
N LEU A 624 -21.71 30.27 4.29
CA LEU A 624 -20.40 30.54 4.90
C LEU A 624 -19.31 29.70 4.24
N ALA A 625 -19.55 28.39 4.07
CA ALA A 625 -18.60 27.50 3.40
C ALA A 625 -18.28 27.96 1.97
N ASP A 626 -19.31 28.28 1.18
CA ASP A 626 -19.14 28.78 -0.20
C ASP A 626 -18.37 30.12 -0.25
N PHE A 627 -18.53 30.96 0.79
CA PHE A 627 -17.85 32.25 0.87
C PHE A 627 -16.37 32.12 1.25
N ILE A 628 -16.04 31.25 2.22
CA ILE A 628 -14.67 31.10 2.71
C ILE A 628 -13.82 30.14 1.88
N ALA A 629 -14.45 29.24 1.11
CA ALA A 629 -13.78 28.24 0.28
C ALA A 629 -14.19 28.32 -1.21
N PRO A 630 -14.10 29.48 -1.89
CA PRO A 630 -14.55 29.63 -3.27
C PRO A 630 -13.77 28.79 -4.30
N GLY A 631 -12.53 28.39 -3.96
CA GLY A 631 -11.70 27.48 -4.77
C GLY A 631 -11.42 26.13 -4.09
N GLY A 632 -11.99 25.90 -2.90
CA GLY A 632 -11.76 24.69 -2.12
C GLY A 632 -12.95 23.75 -2.16
N ALA A 633 -12.75 22.49 -1.78
CA ALA A 633 -13.86 21.55 -1.72
C ALA A 633 -14.73 21.78 -0.47
N VAL A 634 -16.05 21.81 -0.69
CA VAL A 634 -17.06 21.79 0.38
C VAL A 634 -17.74 20.43 0.37
N LYS A 635 -17.68 19.71 1.48
CA LYS A 635 -18.34 18.41 1.64
C LYS A 635 -19.42 18.49 2.70
N ILE A 636 -20.59 17.95 2.39
CA ILE A 636 -21.74 17.95 3.31
C ILE A 636 -22.12 16.50 3.61
N VAL A 637 -22.22 16.19 4.90
CA VAL A 637 -22.69 14.91 5.41
C VAL A 637 -23.83 15.18 6.40
N GLN A 638 -24.78 14.25 6.49
CA GLN A 638 -25.86 14.33 7.47
C GLN A 638 -25.76 13.13 8.41
N PHE A 639 -25.72 13.38 9.71
CA PHE A 639 -25.64 12.31 10.69
C PHE A 639 -27.03 11.71 10.98
N HIS A 640 -27.03 10.40 11.13
CA HIS A 640 -28.21 9.61 11.52
C HIS A 640 -27.76 8.48 12.46
N PRO A 641 -28.68 7.84 13.21
CA PRO A 641 -28.29 6.88 14.27
C PRO A 641 -27.41 5.71 13.80
N SER A 642 -27.54 5.28 12.54
CA SER A 642 -26.74 4.20 11.95
C SER A 642 -25.43 4.65 11.31
N TYR A 643 -25.09 5.95 11.31
CA TYR A 643 -23.90 6.47 10.65
C TYR A 643 -22.66 6.06 11.46
N SER A 644 -21.64 5.49 10.81
CA SER A 644 -20.47 4.92 11.48
C SER A 644 -19.15 5.49 10.99
N TYR A 645 -18.05 5.11 11.65
CA TYR A 645 -16.69 5.48 11.24
C TYR A 645 -16.40 5.05 9.80
N GLU A 646 -16.85 3.85 9.44
CA GLU A 646 -16.64 3.25 8.14
C GLU A 646 -17.31 4.04 7.01
N ASP A 647 -18.39 4.75 7.29
CA ASP A 647 -19.08 5.65 6.35
C ASP A 647 -18.49 7.06 6.32
N PHE A 648 -17.84 7.48 7.40
CA PHE A 648 -17.34 8.83 7.60
C PHE A 648 -15.90 9.02 7.11
N PHE A 649 -15.03 8.05 7.43
CA PHE A 649 -13.59 8.17 7.23
C PHE A 649 -12.98 7.09 6.35
N GLU A 650 -13.09 5.81 6.71
CA GLU A 650 -12.66 4.69 5.85
C GLU A 650 -13.23 3.35 6.32
N GLY A 651 -13.52 2.45 5.39
CA GLY A 651 -13.96 1.11 5.76
C GLY A 651 -14.01 0.13 4.60
N PHE A 652 -14.09 -1.17 4.91
CA PHE A 652 -14.23 -2.19 3.88
C PHE A 652 -15.60 -2.11 3.20
N ARG A 653 -15.59 -2.11 1.87
CA ARG A 653 -16.78 -2.15 1.03
C ARG A 653 -16.71 -3.38 0.11
N PRO A 654 -17.84 -4.08 -0.09
CA PRO A 654 -17.89 -5.17 -1.03
C PRO A 654 -17.70 -4.62 -2.46
N THR A 655 -16.79 -5.21 -3.20
CA THR A 655 -16.51 -4.96 -4.61
C THR A 655 -16.62 -6.25 -5.39
N VAL A 656 -17.07 -6.19 -6.63
CA VAL A 656 -17.10 -7.37 -7.49
C VAL A 656 -15.82 -7.37 -8.30
N ASP A 657 -15.04 -8.44 -8.22
CA ASP A 657 -13.89 -8.61 -9.10
C ASP A 657 -14.32 -8.93 -10.54
N ASP A 658 -13.38 -8.90 -11.48
CA ASP A 658 -13.64 -9.14 -12.91
C ASP A 658 -14.25 -10.54 -13.21
N LYS A 659 -14.30 -11.43 -12.20
CA LYS A 659 -14.87 -12.77 -12.28
C LYS A 659 -16.25 -12.88 -11.64
N GLY A 660 -16.85 -11.78 -11.20
CA GLY A 660 -18.17 -11.78 -10.56
C GLY A 660 -18.14 -12.18 -9.08
N THR A 661 -16.97 -12.28 -8.46
CA THR A 661 -16.82 -12.70 -7.05
C THR A 661 -16.84 -11.48 -6.14
N ALA A 662 -17.64 -11.54 -5.07
CA ALA A 662 -17.65 -10.51 -4.03
C ALA A 662 -16.34 -10.54 -3.22
N THR A 663 -15.53 -9.50 -3.38
CA THR A 663 -14.31 -9.21 -2.62
C THR A 663 -14.55 -8.00 -1.71
N PHE A 664 -13.68 -7.76 -0.73
CA PHE A 664 -13.75 -6.55 0.10
C PHE A 664 -12.56 -5.65 -0.20
N ARG A 665 -12.82 -4.38 -0.48
CA ARG A 665 -11.80 -3.35 -0.68
C ARG A 665 -11.96 -2.27 0.38
N LEU A 666 -10.86 -1.81 0.96
CA LEU A 666 -10.85 -0.62 1.79
C LEU A 666 -11.15 0.61 0.92
N ALA A 667 -12.21 1.34 1.26
CA ALA A 667 -12.66 2.52 0.54
C ALA A 667 -12.58 3.76 1.46
N PRO A 668 -12.07 4.90 0.96
CA PRO A 668 -12.05 6.14 1.71
C PRO A 668 -13.46 6.74 1.79
N GLY A 669 -13.78 7.28 2.96
CA GLY A 669 -14.98 8.04 3.25
C GLY A 669 -14.86 9.52 2.87
N PRO A 670 -15.96 10.29 3.00
CA PRO A 670 -16.03 11.69 2.59
C PRO A 670 -15.01 12.59 3.29
N VAL A 671 -14.66 12.32 4.55
CA VAL A 671 -13.71 13.15 5.30
C VAL A 671 -12.27 12.85 4.92
N ARG A 672 -11.94 11.58 4.67
CA ARG A 672 -10.60 11.21 4.19
C ARG A 672 -10.30 11.86 2.83
N LEU A 673 -11.25 11.77 1.90
CA LEU A 673 -11.12 12.43 0.58
C LEU A 673 -11.00 13.95 0.70
N LEU A 674 -11.76 14.58 1.60
CA LEU A 674 -11.67 16.02 1.83
C LEU A 674 -10.33 16.43 2.47
N ALA A 675 -9.82 15.64 3.41
CA ALA A 675 -8.53 15.86 4.03
C ALA A 675 -7.38 15.68 3.03
N GLU A 676 -7.44 14.69 2.15
CA GLU A 676 -6.48 14.53 1.05
C GLU A 676 -6.50 15.74 0.11
N ALA A 677 -7.69 16.24 -0.27
CA ALA A 677 -7.81 17.45 -1.10
C ALA A 677 -7.28 18.73 -0.41
N ALA A 678 -7.56 18.88 0.89
CA ALA A 678 -7.05 20.00 1.69
C ALA A 678 -5.53 19.93 1.86
N ALA A 679 -5.00 18.73 2.09
CA ALA A 679 -3.58 18.46 2.17
C ALA A 679 -2.87 18.67 0.83
N ALA A 680 -3.56 18.55 -0.31
CA ALA A 680 -3.04 18.84 -1.64
C ALA A 680 -3.03 20.34 -1.98
N ASN A 681 -3.89 21.17 -1.37
CA ASN A 681 -3.99 22.61 -1.64
C ASN A 681 -3.97 23.45 -0.34
N PRO A 682 -2.80 23.76 0.25
CA PRO A 682 -2.69 24.18 1.65
C PRO A 682 -3.11 25.65 1.86
N SER A 683 -3.05 26.46 0.80
CA SER A 683 -3.43 27.87 0.74
C SER A 683 -4.92 28.08 0.52
N VAL A 684 -5.68 27.00 0.29
CA VAL A 684 -7.11 27.05 -0.03
C VAL A 684 -7.91 26.42 1.11
N PRO A 685 -8.84 27.16 1.74
CA PRO A 685 -9.74 26.61 2.76
C PRO A 685 -10.63 25.49 2.22
N HIS A 686 -10.82 24.42 2.99
CA HIS A 686 -11.71 23.31 2.70
C HIS A 686 -12.71 23.13 3.84
N VAL A 687 -13.98 22.84 3.54
CA VAL A 687 -15.03 22.86 4.56
C VAL A 687 -15.82 21.57 4.61
N LEU A 688 -15.90 20.96 5.79
CA LEU A 688 -16.79 19.85 6.11
C LEU A 688 -18.02 20.38 6.85
N ILE A 689 -19.21 20.26 6.25
CA ILE A 689 -20.48 20.53 6.91
C ILE A 689 -21.07 19.23 7.43
N ILE A 690 -21.35 19.17 8.73
CA ILE A 690 -22.01 18.03 9.38
C ILE A 690 -23.39 18.46 9.84
N ASP A 691 -24.40 18.12 9.05
CA ASP A 691 -25.80 18.42 9.34
C ASP A 691 -26.34 17.43 10.38
N GLU A 692 -27.14 17.92 11.33
CA GLU A 692 -27.72 17.11 12.42
C GLU A 692 -26.66 16.35 13.23
N ILE A 693 -25.56 17.02 13.59
CA ILE A 693 -24.37 16.41 14.22
C ILE A 693 -24.70 15.62 15.50
N ASN A 694 -25.76 15.97 16.21
CA ASN A 694 -26.21 15.28 17.41
C ASN A 694 -26.97 13.98 17.12
N ARG A 695 -27.33 13.64 15.87
CA ARG A 695 -28.09 12.42 15.54
C ARG A 695 -27.27 11.14 15.41
N ALA A 696 -25.96 11.22 15.59
CA ALA A 696 -25.07 10.07 15.68
C ALA A 696 -24.16 10.15 16.92
N ASN A 697 -23.57 9.03 17.31
CA ASN A 697 -22.53 9.03 18.35
C ASN A 697 -21.23 9.60 17.77
N ILE A 698 -21.01 10.90 17.99
CA ILE A 698 -19.89 11.64 17.40
C ILE A 698 -18.54 11.00 17.75
N ALA A 699 -18.34 10.55 18.99
CA ALA A 699 -17.09 9.90 19.40
C ALA A 699 -16.83 8.61 18.61
N LYS A 700 -17.87 7.80 18.38
CA LYS A 700 -17.77 6.57 17.59
C LYS A 700 -17.54 6.87 16.10
N VAL A 701 -18.20 7.89 15.55
CA VAL A 701 -18.09 8.25 14.13
C VAL A 701 -16.72 8.84 13.81
N PHE A 702 -16.17 9.68 14.69
CA PHE A 702 -14.86 10.31 14.49
C PHE A 702 -13.68 9.39 14.80
N GLY A 703 -13.85 8.36 15.65
CA GLY A 703 -12.78 7.42 15.99
C GLY A 703 -11.50 8.13 16.46
N GLU A 704 -10.37 7.85 15.81
CA GLU A 704 -9.07 8.45 16.12
C GLU A 704 -9.00 9.95 15.80
N LEU A 705 -9.78 10.42 14.82
CA LEU A 705 -9.84 11.84 14.43
C LEU A 705 -10.35 12.73 15.55
N TYR A 706 -11.03 12.14 16.52
CA TYR A 706 -11.51 12.82 17.71
C TYR A 706 -10.38 13.54 18.47
N LEU A 707 -9.18 12.97 18.47
CA LEU A 707 -7.97 13.58 19.02
C LEU A 707 -7.49 14.75 18.13
N LEU A 708 -7.52 14.56 16.81
CA LEU A 708 -7.01 15.53 15.84
C LEU A 708 -7.82 16.82 15.74
N LEU A 709 -9.09 16.80 16.15
CA LEU A 709 -9.89 18.02 16.31
C LEU A 709 -9.26 18.99 17.32
N GLU A 710 -8.59 18.46 18.34
CA GLU A 710 -7.93 19.25 19.39
C GLU A 710 -6.45 19.45 19.13
N TYR A 711 -5.75 18.40 18.72
CA TYR A 711 -4.32 18.41 18.42
C TYR A 711 -4.11 18.28 16.91
N ARG A 712 -4.38 19.37 16.18
CA ARG A 712 -4.28 19.44 14.71
C ARG A 712 -2.87 19.14 14.18
N ASP A 713 -1.86 19.31 15.03
CA ASP A 713 -0.46 19.03 14.71
C ASP A 713 -0.02 17.59 15.00
N ALA A 714 -0.85 16.81 15.70
CA ALA A 714 -0.56 15.43 16.03
C ALA A 714 -0.79 14.49 14.83
N LYS A 715 -0.18 13.31 14.91
CA LYS A 715 -0.39 12.19 14.01
C LYS A 715 -1.07 11.04 14.77
N VAL A 716 -1.96 10.31 14.11
CA VAL A 716 -2.60 9.10 14.63
C VAL A 716 -2.49 7.98 13.63
N SER A 717 -2.24 6.75 14.10
CA SER A 717 -2.31 5.55 13.26
C SER A 717 -3.78 5.13 13.09
N LEU A 718 -4.18 4.81 11.86
CA LEU A 718 -5.58 4.52 11.53
C LEU A 718 -5.98 3.07 11.86
N GLN A 719 -7.28 2.85 12.10
CA GLN A 719 -7.81 1.53 12.47
C GLN A 719 -7.63 0.47 11.38
N TYR A 720 -7.87 0.82 10.11
CA TYR A 720 -7.78 -0.10 8.98
C TYR A 720 -6.44 -0.01 8.23
N SER A 721 -5.65 1.02 8.53
CA SER A 721 -4.34 1.32 7.96
C SER A 721 -3.33 1.69 9.07
N PRO A 722 -2.91 0.74 9.94
CA PRO A 722 -2.06 1.05 11.10
C PRO A 722 -0.60 1.37 10.73
N GLU A 723 -0.21 1.13 9.48
CA GLU A 723 1.12 1.50 8.97
C GLU A 723 1.13 2.93 8.38
N ASP A 724 -0.03 3.56 8.21
CA ASP A 724 -0.18 4.92 7.71
C ASP A 724 -0.43 5.90 8.88
N ASP A 725 0.41 6.92 9.01
CA ASP A 725 0.17 8.02 9.95
C ASP A 725 -0.72 9.09 9.32
N PHE A 726 -1.83 9.43 9.97
CA PHE A 726 -2.76 10.46 9.51
C PHE A 726 -2.70 11.72 10.37
N ARG A 727 -2.74 12.89 9.72
CA ARG A 727 -2.89 14.21 10.34
C ARG A 727 -4.02 14.97 9.66
N LEU A 728 -4.79 15.73 10.44
CA LEU A 728 -5.89 16.52 9.92
C LEU A 728 -5.37 17.90 9.45
N PRO A 729 -5.53 18.27 8.17
CA PRO A 729 -4.96 19.51 7.64
C PRO A 729 -5.47 20.78 8.35
N ALA A 730 -4.60 21.78 8.48
CA ALA A 730 -4.91 23.03 9.17
C ALA A 730 -5.92 23.91 8.40
N ASN A 731 -5.93 23.81 7.07
CA ASN A 731 -6.87 24.46 6.17
C ASN A 731 -8.20 23.69 6.00
N LEU A 732 -8.45 22.64 6.80
CA LEU A 732 -9.73 21.93 6.85
C LEU A 732 -10.57 22.39 8.05
N PHE A 733 -11.69 23.02 7.72
CA PHE A 733 -12.66 23.60 8.65
C PHE A 733 -13.89 22.70 8.81
N VAL A 734 -14.45 22.63 10.01
CA VAL A 734 -15.65 21.82 10.30
C VAL A 734 -16.80 22.69 10.80
N ILE A 735 -17.94 22.64 10.12
CA ILE A 735 -19.16 23.37 10.51
C ILE A 735 -20.27 22.36 10.81
N GLY A 736 -20.65 22.20 12.07
CA GLY A 736 -21.78 21.39 12.48
C GLY A 736 -23.08 22.18 12.53
N THR A 737 -24.22 21.52 12.32
CA THR A 737 -25.55 22.06 12.65
C THR A 737 -26.23 21.15 13.67
N MET A 738 -26.95 21.74 14.62
CA MET A 738 -27.65 20.99 15.68
C MET A 738 -29.02 21.59 15.95
N ASN A 739 -30.06 20.76 15.88
CA ASN A 739 -31.40 21.14 16.36
C ASN A 739 -31.51 20.87 17.87
N THR A 740 -31.91 21.88 18.65
CA THR A 740 -32.06 21.74 20.11
C THR A 740 -33.40 21.14 20.55
N ALA A 741 -34.41 21.17 19.68
CA ALA A 741 -35.73 20.59 19.93
C ALA A 741 -35.74 19.04 20.00
N ASP A 742 -34.73 18.38 19.42
CA ASP A 742 -34.62 16.92 19.37
C ASP A 742 -34.21 16.35 20.75
N ARG A 743 -35.18 16.17 21.64
CA ARG A 743 -34.98 15.66 23.03
C ARG A 743 -34.50 14.22 23.12
N SER A 744 -34.71 13.40 22.07
CA SER A 744 -34.39 11.97 22.04
C SER A 744 -32.88 11.65 22.10
N ILE A 745 -32.02 12.66 22.00
CA ILE A 745 -30.55 12.49 21.92
C ILE A 745 -29.80 13.52 22.80
N SER A 746 -30.44 14.08 23.83
CA SER A 746 -29.91 15.24 24.57
C SER A 746 -28.77 14.93 25.55
N LEU A 747 -27.53 15.06 25.06
CA LEU A 747 -26.48 15.95 25.57
C LEU A 747 -25.23 15.73 24.71
N VAL A 748 -24.80 16.76 23.98
CA VAL A 748 -23.47 16.77 23.38
C VAL A 748 -22.46 16.69 24.52
N ASP A 749 -21.65 15.62 24.53
CA ASP A 749 -20.69 15.35 25.60
C ASP A 749 -19.75 16.56 25.82
N ALA A 750 -19.32 16.77 27.07
CA ALA A 750 -18.40 17.81 27.47
C ALA A 750 -17.13 17.83 26.60
N ALA A 751 -16.71 16.66 26.14
CA ALA A 751 -15.58 16.49 25.25
C ALA A 751 -15.78 17.09 23.84
N ILE A 752 -17.01 17.09 23.28
CA ILE A 752 -17.31 17.82 22.04
C ILE A 752 -17.45 19.32 22.31
N ARG A 753 -18.05 19.71 23.44
CA ARG A 753 -18.14 21.12 23.84
C ARG A 753 -16.78 21.80 24.00
N ARG A 754 -15.75 21.06 24.37
CA ARG A 754 -14.37 21.56 24.43
C ARG A 754 -13.78 21.83 23.03
N ARG A 755 -14.13 20.98 22.06
CA ARG A 755 -13.47 20.94 20.74
C ARG A 755 -14.14 21.86 19.71
N PHE A 756 -15.44 22.09 19.80
CA PHE A 756 -16.17 22.98 18.90
C PHE A 756 -16.51 24.31 19.56
N ALA A 757 -16.47 25.39 18.80
CA ALA A 757 -17.15 26.63 19.18
C ALA A 757 -18.67 26.49 18.98
N PHE A 758 -19.48 27.03 19.88
CA PHE A 758 -20.94 26.93 19.79
C PHE A 758 -21.53 28.32 19.51
N VAL A 759 -22.21 28.45 18.37
CA VAL A 759 -22.86 29.69 17.95
C VAL A 759 -24.36 29.47 17.90
N GLU A 760 -25.09 30.19 18.75
CA GLU A 760 -26.53 30.05 18.84
C GLU A 760 -27.26 30.84 17.76
N LEU A 761 -28.25 30.20 17.13
CA LEU A 761 -29.20 30.81 16.20
C LEU A 761 -30.61 30.62 16.75
N HIS A 762 -31.05 31.59 17.56
CA HIS A 762 -32.31 31.55 18.29
C HIS A 762 -33.26 32.70 17.87
N PRO A 763 -34.56 32.46 17.57
CA PRO A 763 -35.45 33.47 17.00
C PRO A 763 -35.71 34.70 17.91
N ALA A 764 -35.52 34.57 19.22
CA ALA A 764 -35.65 35.68 20.17
C ALA A 764 -34.36 36.51 20.36
N GLU A 765 -33.23 36.12 19.77
CA GLU A 765 -31.93 36.74 20.00
C GLU A 765 -31.26 37.18 18.69
N GLU A 766 -30.41 38.20 18.75
CA GLU A 766 -29.57 38.56 17.60
C GLU A 766 -28.59 37.42 17.32
N PRO A 767 -28.32 37.10 16.05
CA PRO A 767 -28.72 37.85 14.85
C PRO A 767 -30.05 37.43 14.21
N VAL A 768 -30.73 36.39 14.71
CA VAL A 768 -31.94 35.84 14.07
C VAL A 768 -33.16 36.72 14.34
N ARG A 769 -33.19 37.40 15.48
CA ARG A 769 -34.23 38.38 15.81
C ARG A 769 -34.29 39.46 14.72
N GLY A 770 -35.49 39.70 14.19
CA GLY A 770 -35.71 40.68 13.12
C GLY A 770 -35.19 40.26 11.74
N LEU A 771 -34.61 39.06 11.58
CA LEU A 771 -34.13 38.55 10.29
C LEU A 771 -35.21 38.58 9.21
N ILE A 772 -36.42 38.12 9.55
CA ILE A 772 -37.56 38.10 8.63
C ILE A 772 -38.00 39.51 8.21
N ASP A 773 -37.91 40.49 9.11
CA ASP A 773 -38.25 41.89 8.80
C ASP A 773 -37.20 42.49 7.85
N ARG A 774 -35.91 42.28 8.12
CA ARG A 774 -34.81 42.71 7.24
C ARG A 774 -34.90 42.07 5.85
N TRP A 775 -35.16 40.77 5.81
CA TRP A 775 -35.35 40.01 4.56
C TRP A 775 -36.56 40.50 3.76
N SER A 776 -37.68 40.80 4.44
CA SER A 776 -38.91 41.30 3.82
C SER A 776 -38.71 42.69 3.23
N ALA A 777 -38.05 43.58 3.97
CA ALA A 777 -37.74 44.94 3.52
C ALA A 777 -36.79 44.92 2.32
N ALA A 778 -35.75 44.08 2.34
CA ALA A 778 -34.78 43.96 1.25
C ALA A 778 -35.35 43.41 -0.06
N ARG A 779 -36.50 42.71 0.00
CA ARG A 779 -37.22 42.21 -1.19
C ARG A 779 -38.46 43.04 -1.54
N GLU A 780 -38.64 44.19 -0.91
CA GLU A 780 -39.77 45.11 -1.15
C GLU A 780 -41.14 44.42 -1.00
N HIS A 781 -41.27 43.50 -0.03
CA HIS A 781 -42.55 42.84 0.21
C HIS A 781 -43.49 43.74 1.02
N ASP A 782 -44.74 43.84 0.56
CA ASP A 782 -45.79 44.65 1.20
C ASP A 782 -46.16 44.19 2.63
N VAL A 783 -45.92 42.93 2.98
CA VAL A 783 -46.30 42.35 4.28
C VAL A 783 -45.13 41.54 4.88
N SER A 784 -44.61 41.98 6.03
CA SER A 784 -43.71 41.18 6.86
C SER A 784 -44.50 40.34 7.86
N ARG A 785 -44.08 39.07 8.06
CA ARG A 785 -44.64 38.16 9.07
C ARG A 785 -43.87 38.16 10.41
N GLY A 786 -42.95 39.11 10.61
CA GLY A 786 -42.13 39.19 11.82
C GLY A 786 -42.91 39.45 13.11
N ALA A 787 -43.95 40.28 13.07
CA ALA A 787 -44.82 40.51 14.23
C ALA A 787 -45.61 39.25 14.63
N LEU A 788 -46.11 38.50 13.63
CA LEU A 788 -46.83 37.25 13.84
C LEU A 788 -45.93 36.17 14.47
N LEU A 789 -44.70 36.04 13.96
CA LEU A 789 -43.70 35.13 14.51
C LEU A 789 -43.37 35.44 15.98
N ARG A 790 -43.18 36.73 16.31
CA ARG A 790 -42.92 37.16 17.70
C ARG A 790 -44.08 36.81 18.61
N GLN A 791 -45.32 37.11 18.21
CA GLN A 791 -46.50 36.76 19.00
C GLN A 791 -46.63 35.25 19.24
N LEU A 792 -46.32 34.42 18.22
CA LEU A 792 -46.30 32.97 18.39
C LEU A 792 -45.25 32.55 19.42
N ASN A 793 -44.02 33.03 19.30
CA ASN A 793 -42.92 32.67 20.19
C ASN A 793 -43.11 33.21 21.62
N ASP A 794 -43.69 34.40 21.79
CA ASP A 794 -44.07 34.96 23.10
C ASP A 794 -45.09 34.05 23.83
N ARG A 795 -46.01 33.42 23.08
CA ARG A 795 -46.97 32.46 23.65
C ARG A 795 -46.36 31.11 24.01
N ILE A 796 -45.34 30.68 23.28
CA ILE A 796 -44.54 29.49 23.62
C ILE A 796 -43.78 29.78 24.92
N GLY A 797 -43.15 30.94 25.01
CA GLY A 797 -42.46 31.43 26.21
C GLY A 797 -41.08 30.81 26.42
N ASP A 798 -40.37 31.33 27.42
CA ASP A 798 -38.96 30.98 27.66
C ASP A 798 -38.76 29.58 28.28
N THR A 799 -39.77 29.03 28.95
CA THR A 799 -39.71 27.69 29.53
C THR A 799 -39.57 26.60 28.46
N ASP A 800 -40.07 26.85 27.25
CA ASP A 800 -39.97 25.96 26.10
C ASP A 800 -39.15 26.63 24.97
N ARG A 801 -38.12 27.42 25.34
CA ARG A 801 -37.25 28.20 24.44
C ARG A 801 -36.74 27.41 23.22
N ASP A 802 -36.23 26.19 23.42
CA ASP A 802 -35.71 25.34 22.34
C ASP A 802 -36.74 24.89 21.30
N PHE A 803 -38.04 25.10 21.58
CA PHE A 803 -39.17 24.77 20.71
C PHE A 803 -39.80 26.00 20.05
N GLN A 804 -39.21 27.19 20.24
CA GLN A 804 -39.64 28.37 19.52
C GLN A 804 -39.47 28.19 18.01
N ILE A 805 -40.38 28.77 17.23
CA ILE A 805 -40.42 28.61 15.78
C ILE A 805 -39.47 29.61 15.12
N GLY A 806 -38.62 29.11 14.21
CA GLY A 806 -37.72 29.94 13.44
C GLY A 806 -38.40 30.67 12.27
N PRO A 807 -37.77 31.75 11.74
CA PRO A 807 -38.35 32.58 10.70
C PRO A 807 -38.54 31.88 9.34
N SER A 808 -37.82 30.80 9.03
CA SER A 808 -37.82 30.19 7.70
C SER A 808 -39.21 29.74 7.22
N TYR A 809 -40.07 29.28 8.14
CA TYR A 809 -41.45 28.86 7.83
C TYR A 809 -42.28 29.99 7.20
N LEU A 810 -41.95 31.25 7.51
CA LEU A 810 -42.71 32.43 7.10
C LEU A 810 -41.99 33.28 6.04
N MET A 811 -40.83 32.84 5.55
CA MET A 811 -40.05 33.52 4.50
C MET A 811 -40.39 33.02 3.08
N GLY A 812 -41.28 32.04 2.93
CA GLY A 812 -41.70 31.52 1.62
C GLY A 812 -42.69 32.44 0.90
N SER A 813 -42.86 32.25 -0.43
CA SER A 813 -43.90 32.93 -1.21
C SER A 813 -45.32 32.61 -0.71
N SER A 814 -45.56 31.38 -0.25
CA SER A 814 -46.83 30.93 0.31
C SER A 814 -47.28 31.74 1.53
N ALA A 815 -46.34 32.16 2.40
CA ALA A 815 -46.63 32.93 3.61
C ALA A 815 -47.15 34.36 3.33
N ARG A 816 -47.10 34.80 2.06
CA ARG A 816 -47.56 36.12 1.63
C ARG A 816 -49.05 36.17 1.39
N THR A 817 -49.65 35.05 0.99
CA THR A 817 -51.10 34.95 0.75
C THR A 817 -51.81 34.45 2.01
N THR A 818 -53.04 34.89 2.26
CA THR A 818 -53.85 34.40 3.38
C THR A 818 -54.01 32.88 3.35
N ARG A 819 -54.40 32.34 2.19
CA ARG A 819 -54.59 30.89 2.01
C ARG A 819 -53.29 30.08 2.17
N GLY A 820 -52.17 30.62 1.71
CA GLY A 820 -50.87 29.97 1.87
C GLY A 820 -50.38 30.01 3.32
N LEU A 821 -50.64 31.10 4.03
CA LEU A 821 -50.35 31.22 5.46
C LEU A 821 -51.19 30.23 6.29
N GLU A 822 -52.49 30.09 6.00
CA GLU A 822 -53.35 29.08 6.63
C GLU A 822 -52.81 27.66 6.44
N ARG A 823 -52.33 27.33 5.23
CA ARG A 823 -51.73 26.03 4.93
C ARG A 823 -50.44 25.80 5.73
N ILE A 824 -49.54 26.78 5.78
CA ILE A 824 -48.31 26.71 6.59
C ILE A 824 -48.68 26.49 8.07
N TRP A 825 -49.72 27.19 8.55
CA TRP A 825 -50.15 27.06 9.94
C TRP A 825 -50.70 25.67 10.25
N GLU A 826 -51.59 25.15 9.42
CA GLU A 826 -52.27 23.86 9.65
C GLU A 826 -51.36 22.65 9.41
N HIS A 827 -50.41 22.75 8.48
CA HIS A 827 -49.61 21.60 8.05
C HIS A 827 -48.15 21.62 8.53
N ASP A 828 -47.59 22.78 8.88
CA ASP A 828 -46.20 22.87 9.34
C ASP A 828 -46.13 23.27 10.82
N ILE A 829 -46.75 24.39 11.21
CA ILE A 829 -46.58 24.97 12.56
C ILE A 829 -47.40 24.22 13.62
N LEU A 830 -48.70 24.02 13.41
CA LEU A 830 -49.57 23.35 14.40
C LEU A 830 -49.15 21.91 14.68
N PRO A 831 -48.77 21.08 13.68
CA PRO A 831 -48.28 19.72 13.94
C PRO A 831 -47.02 19.68 14.81
N LEU A 832 -46.07 20.59 14.63
CA LEU A 832 -44.87 20.69 15.47
C LEU A 832 -45.22 21.01 16.94
N LEU A 833 -46.19 21.91 17.14
CA LEU A 833 -46.67 22.28 18.47
C LEU A 833 -47.49 21.14 19.11
N ASP A 834 -48.30 20.43 18.33
CA ASP A 834 -49.04 19.24 18.78
C ASP A 834 -48.08 18.15 19.29
N GLU A 835 -46.95 17.94 18.61
CA GLU A 835 -45.92 16.99 19.04
C GLU A 835 -45.20 17.45 20.31
N HIS A 836 -44.81 18.73 20.39
CA HIS A 836 -44.12 19.28 21.55
C HIS A 836 -44.98 19.28 22.83
N TYR A 837 -46.24 19.67 22.72
CA TYR A 837 -47.19 19.70 23.83
C TYR A 837 -47.94 18.37 24.03
N TYR A 838 -47.53 17.29 23.35
CA TYR A 838 -48.12 15.98 23.51
C TYR A 838 -48.16 15.57 25.00
N GLY A 839 -49.34 15.22 25.49
CA GLY A 839 -49.57 14.85 26.89
C GLY A 839 -49.61 16.03 27.88
N ARG A 840 -49.31 17.27 27.46
CA ARG A 840 -49.49 18.50 28.26
C ARG A 840 -50.73 19.29 27.86
N MET A 841 -51.10 19.27 26.58
CA MET A 841 -52.28 19.93 26.02
C MET A 841 -52.96 19.01 25.00
N SER A 842 -54.28 19.11 24.86
CA SER A 842 -55.02 18.50 23.75
C SER A 842 -54.83 19.30 22.45
N ARG A 843 -55.03 18.66 21.29
CA ARG A 843 -54.98 19.35 19.98
C ARG A 843 -55.92 20.55 19.89
N ALA A 844 -57.07 20.49 20.56
CA ALA A 844 -58.02 21.60 20.59
C ALA A 844 -57.46 22.79 21.38
N GLU A 845 -56.80 22.53 22.51
CA GLU A 845 -56.14 23.56 23.32
C GLU A 845 -54.92 24.16 22.61
N VAL A 846 -54.12 23.34 21.91
CA VAL A 846 -53.00 23.81 21.06
C VAL A 846 -53.53 24.75 19.97
N ARG A 847 -54.56 24.34 19.22
CA ARG A 847 -55.19 25.21 18.21
C ARG A 847 -55.80 26.48 18.80
N ALA A 848 -56.47 26.40 19.94
CA ALA A 848 -57.06 27.57 20.60
C ALA A 848 -55.99 28.57 21.06
N ARG A 849 -54.82 28.08 21.50
CA ARG A 849 -53.74 28.92 22.02
C ARG A 849 -52.82 29.46 20.92
N PHE A 850 -52.47 28.64 19.94
CA PHE A 850 -51.42 28.93 18.94
C PHE A 850 -51.94 29.02 17.51
N GLY A 851 -53.24 28.79 17.26
CA GLY A 851 -53.82 28.89 15.94
C GLY A 851 -53.79 30.31 15.38
N LEU A 852 -53.75 30.42 14.05
CA LEU A 852 -53.65 31.70 13.33
C LEU A 852 -54.77 32.69 13.74
N ALA A 853 -56.01 32.19 13.85
CA ALA A 853 -57.17 32.99 14.30
C ALA A 853 -57.01 33.56 15.71
N ALA A 854 -56.26 32.89 16.58
CA ALA A 854 -56.00 33.35 17.94
C ALA A 854 -54.89 34.41 17.98
N LEU A 855 -54.01 34.47 16.97
CA LEU A 855 -52.85 35.36 16.88
C LEU A 855 -53.13 36.63 16.05
N GLU A 856 -53.98 36.53 15.03
CA GLU A 856 -54.51 37.68 14.28
C GLU A 856 -56.03 37.78 14.48
N PRO A 857 -56.52 38.53 15.49
CA PRO A 857 -57.95 38.71 15.67
C PRO A 857 -58.50 39.61 14.54
N GLY A 858 -58.98 38.99 13.45
CA GLY A 858 -59.62 39.70 12.33
C GLY A 858 -59.76 38.94 11.00
N VAL A 859 -59.16 37.76 10.81
CA VAL A 859 -59.18 37.06 9.50
C VAL A 859 -60.26 35.96 9.41
N VAL A 860 -60.90 35.58 10.52
CA VAL A 860 -61.97 34.59 10.50
C VAL A 860 -63.32 35.25 10.71
N ASP A 861 -63.83 35.92 9.66
CA ASP A 861 -65.27 35.98 9.45
C ASP A 861 -65.60 36.02 7.95
N ALA A 862 -65.91 34.85 7.41
CA ALA A 862 -66.79 34.68 6.24
C ALA A 862 -67.17 33.19 6.14
N GLY A 863 -68.11 32.79 6.97
CA GLY A 863 -69.04 31.73 6.56
C GLY A 863 -69.75 32.20 5.29
N GLY A 864 -69.56 31.48 4.18
CA GLY A 864 -70.16 31.81 2.90
C GLY A 864 -70.03 30.65 1.91
N THR A 865 -71.09 29.86 1.87
CA THR A 865 -71.55 28.92 0.83
C THR A 865 -70.63 28.64 -0.38
N LEU A 866 -70.40 27.34 -0.59
CA LEU A 866 -70.01 26.74 -1.86
C LEU A 866 -70.91 27.23 -3.00
N GLU A 867 -70.34 27.89 -4.00
CA GLU A 867 -70.85 27.85 -5.36
C GLU A 867 -69.75 27.36 -6.31
N VAL A 868 -70.14 26.37 -7.10
CA VAL A 868 -69.38 25.74 -8.18
C VAL A 868 -69.45 26.64 -9.40
N GLY A 869 -68.32 26.87 -10.06
CA GLY A 869 -68.27 27.51 -11.37
C GLY A 869 -66.97 27.16 -12.08
N ASP A 870 -67.08 26.33 -13.11
CA ASP A 870 -66.04 25.93 -14.05
C ASP A 870 -65.28 27.14 -14.65
N GLU A 871 -63.97 26.98 -14.83
CA GLU A 871 -63.26 27.13 -16.12
C GLU A 871 -61.74 27.18 -15.88
N PHE A 872 -61.04 26.15 -16.39
CA PHE A 872 -59.63 26.29 -16.78
C PHE A 872 -59.59 27.17 -18.04
N PRO A 873 -58.52 27.96 -18.22
CA PRO A 873 -57.65 27.60 -19.32
C PRO A 873 -56.16 27.67 -19.00
N GLU A 874 -55.47 26.76 -19.69
CA GLU A 874 -54.04 26.67 -19.94
C GLU A 874 -53.41 28.02 -20.27
N THR A 875 -52.20 28.26 -19.77
CA THR A 875 -50.96 28.38 -20.58
C THR A 875 -49.83 28.94 -19.70
N ALA A 876 -48.71 28.21 -19.67
CA ALA A 876 -47.40 28.76 -19.33
C ALA A 876 -46.94 29.72 -20.47
N PRO A 877 -45.94 30.62 -20.30
CA PRO A 877 -44.56 30.16 -20.10
C PRO A 877 -43.63 31.05 -19.23
N ALA A 878 -42.48 30.44 -18.92
CA ALA A 878 -41.20 30.95 -18.39
C ALA A 878 -41.11 31.21 -16.87
#